data_AF-A0A553RPU7-F1
#
_entry.id   AF-A0A553RPU7-F1
#
_cell.length_a   1.000
_cell.length_b   1.000
_cell.length_c   1.000
_cell.angle_alpha   90.00
_cell.angle_beta   90.00
_cell.angle_gamma   90.00
#
_symmetry.space_group_name_H-M   'P 1'
#
loop_
_entity.id
_entity.type
_entity.pdbx_description
1 polymer ?
#
loop_
_entity_poly.entity_id
_entity_poly.type
_entity_poly.pdbx_seq_one_letter_code
_entity_poly.pdbx_strand_id
1 'polypeptide(L)'
;MRAAQAHERMMSPTGPSPNPNIPSEYCSTIPPMQQARAAGTLNSPPPTVMVPVSVLKHPVNDGFPREQKHVWFADGILPNGEVADTTKLSVQTRRSSQESSPITPDPPGPDGPFPDESLKGGSDGNVEVSRLPLGGPWDLGLLCGVGSCVERNASLVPEDEDGLPPLLIITGEEDGGLLVEERPAVCQILLLLEEGGPQPLTFVLNANLLVNVKIVTYGGKKCWCLSSNGLLGVGQKELVFIIECLPEESSLPRDLFNLYVSIYQDAQKGKLIEHLGNVTFTDSFLGSKDHGGILFFTPSFQPLDSLALPPVSFLCGLLIQKLEVPWAKVFPLRLLLALGSRYTVYPCPLTSVRFRDSVFRETGHTIMNLLTDLRNYQYSLPVVESLRVHMEMGNSNIEIPKSRFNEMLKVVNSANEHVISFGACFSTEADSHLVCLQNEDGSYQTQANSIPGKTRRVTGASFVVFNGALKASSGFIAKSSIVEDGLMVQIPPETMEGLRQALRDQSDFQIPCGKADSEETRENVNVRWVDWSAPVNAGVTSPVDGRSLEGVFSIRVQQDSDFEMDGRTIRCTEVFYLLKSSDVSLPAILTSSAQFQREIATASCAALCPHLSVLMANGFNCLALRVSTDSDMVEYQAGSAGHLLPQKYMNDLDGALIPVIHGGSSSVPHQAMDMEFFFFISLSI
;
A
#
# COMPACT_ATOMS: atom_id res chain seq x y z
N MET A 1 2.21 -30.43 -65.42
CA MET A 1 1.63 -29.95 -66.69
C MET A 1 0.13 -30.22 -66.61
N ARG A 2 -0.69 -29.18 -66.38
CA ARG A 2 -1.55 -28.50 -67.40
C ARG A 2 -2.52 -29.50 -68.05
N ALA A 3 -3.83 -29.30 -68.17
CA ALA A 3 -4.76 -28.16 -68.12
C ALA A 3 -6.15 -28.79 -68.43
N ALA A 4 -7.35 -28.21 -68.30
CA ALA A 4 -7.97 -27.01 -67.74
C ALA A 4 -9.50 -27.16 -67.98
N GLN A 5 -10.34 -26.42 -67.23
CA GLN A 5 -11.63 -25.82 -67.66
C GLN A 5 -12.80 -26.78 -68.04
N ALA A 6 -14.11 -26.50 -67.84
CA ALA A 6 -14.89 -25.31 -67.49
C ALA A 6 -16.37 -25.68 -67.19
N HIS A 7 -17.07 -24.72 -66.55
CA HIS A 7 -18.50 -24.35 -66.60
C HIS A 7 -19.57 -25.24 -65.94
N GLU A 8 -20.28 -24.75 -64.91
CA GLU A 8 -21.40 -23.76 -64.89
C GLU A 8 -22.77 -24.36 -65.30
N ARG A 9 -23.68 -24.51 -64.32
CA ARG A 9 -25.12 -24.19 -64.41
C ARG A 9 -25.84 -24.34 -63.06
N MET A 10 -26.06 -23.19 -62.42
CA MET A 10 -27.29 -22.67 -61.81
C MET A 10 -28.28 -23.65 -61.12
N MET A 11 -28.58 -23.38 -59.85
CA MET A 11 -29.90 -22.86 -59.41
C MET A 11 -29.76 -22.18 -58.05
N SER A 12 -29.86 -20.85 -58.04
CA SER A 12 -29.98 -19.96 -56.88
C SER A 12 -31.45 -19.88 -56.41
N PRO A 13 -31.75 -19.82 -55.10
CA PRO A 13 -33.06 -19.39 -54.63
C PRO A 13 -33.17 -17.86 -54.74
N THR A 14 -34.16 -17.40 -55.51
CA THR A 14 -34.58 -16.00 -55.62
C THR A 14 -35.33 -15.57 -54.35
N GLY A 15 -34.73 -14.67 -53.57
CA GLY A 15 -35.38 -13.88 -52.54
C GLY A 15 -34.71 -12.50 -52.45
N PRO A 16 -35.44 -11.42 -52.14
CA PRO A 16 -34.87 -10.08 -52.07
C PRO A 16 -33.77 -10.02 -51.00
N SER A 17 -32.64 -9.39 -51.34
CA SER A 17 -31.56 -9.14 -50.39
C SER A 17 -32.03 -8.17 -49.30
N PRO A 18 -31.81 -8.46 -48.01
CA PRO A 18 -32.20 -7.57 -46.91
C PRO A 18 -31.48 -6.22 -47.00
N ASN A 19 -32.15 -5.17 -46.52
CA ASN A 19 -31.72 -3.79 -46.62
C ASN A 19 -30.59 -3.50 -45.60
N PRO A 20 -29.40 -3.04 -46.03
CA PRO A 20 -28.27 -2.80 -45.13
C PRO A 20 -28.52 -1.70 -44.08
N ASN A 21 -29.56 -0.87 -44.24
CA ASN A 21 -29.94 0.15 -43.28
C ASN A 21 -30.93 -0.33 -42.19
N ILE A 22 -31.35 -1.60 -42.22
CA ILE A 22 -32.31 -2.17 -41.26
C ILE A 22 -31.67 -3.41 -40.61
N PRO A 23 -30.95 -3.25 -39.47
CA PRO A 23 -30.20 -4.33 -38.85
C PRO A 23 -31.05 -5.55 -38.45
N SER A 24 -32.34 -5.34 -38.17
CA SER A 24 -33.28 -6.39 -37.78
C SER A 24 -33.58 -7.40 -38.90
N GLU A 25 -33.32 -7.07 -40.16
CA GLU A 25 -33.49 -7.99 -41.29
C GLU A 25 -32.35 -9.03 -41.38
N TYR A 26 -31.28 -8.85 -40.61
CA TYR A 26 -30.16 -9.80 -40.49
C TYR A 26 -30.23 -10.66 -39.22
N CYS A 27 -31.23 -10.45 -38.36
CA CYS A 27 -31.36 -11.16 -37.10
C CYS A 27 -32.22 -12.44 -37.26
N SER A 28 -31.65 -13.60 -36.91
CA SER A 28 -32.40 -14.88 -36.89
C SER A 28 -33.42 -14.90 -35.74
N THR A 29 -34.66 -15.29 -36.02
CA THR A 29 -35.75 -15.47 -35.03
C THR A 29 -35.83 -16.89 -34.46
N ILE A 30 -34.85 -17.74 -34.77
CA ILE A 30 -34.86 -19.15 -34.36
C ILE A 30 -34.26 -19.30 -32.95
N PRO A 31 -34.95 -19.94 -31.99
CA PRO A 31 -34.44 -20.16 -30.64
C PRO A 31 -33.11 -20.94 -30.61
N PRO A 32 -32.17 -20.60 -29.69
CA PRO A 32 -30.84 -21.22 -29.61
C PRO A 32 -30.88 -22.76 -29.49
N MET A 33 -31.88 -23.29 -28.79
CA MET A 33 -32.07 -24.73 -28.61
C MET A 33 -32.44 -25.48 -29.91
N GLN A 34 -33.08 -24.80 -30.87
CA GLN A 34 -33.40 -25.38 -32.18
C GLN A 34 -32.20 -25.30 -33.13
N GLN A 35 -31.34 -24.28 -33.00
CA GLN A 35 -30.09 -24.20 -33.76
C GLN A 35 -29.08 -25.27 -33.31
N ALA A 36 -28.98 -25.55 -32.00
CA ALA A 36 -28.11 -26.57 -31.46
C ALA A 36 -28.48 -28.00 -31.90
N ARG A 37 -29.76 -28.26 -32.18
CA ARG A 37 -30.25 -29.59 -32.65
C ARG A 37 -30.00 -29.86 -34.13
N ALA A 38 -29.63 -28.85 -34.92
CA ALA A 38 -29.33 -29.00 -36.35
C ALA A 38 -27.81 -29.11 -36.64
N ALA A 39 -26.96 -28.91 -35.63
CA ALA A 39 -25.51 -29.04 -35.76
C ALA A 39 -25.10 -30.52 -35.73
N GLY A 40 -25.16 -31.19 -36.88
CA GLY A 40 -24.75 -32.59 -37.01
C GLY A 40 -25.05 -33.29 -38.33
N THR A 41 -25.69 -32.63 -39.30
CA THR A 41 -25.95 -33.19 -40.63
C THR A 41 -25.27 -32.36 -41.72
N LEU A 42 -24.81 -33.05 -42.78
CA LEU A 42 -23.87 -32.58 -43.81
C LEU A 42 -24.34 -31.40 -44.72
N ASN A 43 -25.41 -30.68 -44.36
CA ASN A 43 -25.90 -29.50 -45.08
C ASN A 43 -26.48 -28.44 -44.11
N SER A 44 -25.66 -27.86 -43.23
CA SER A 44 -26.06 -26.74 -42.36
C SER A 44 -25.29 -25.44 -42.69
N PRO A 45 -25.94 -24.25 -42.62
CA PRO A 45 -25.32 -22.97 -42.95
C PRO A 45 -24.30 -22.53 -41.89
N PRO A 46 -23.32 -21.66 -42.24
CA PRO A 46 -22.21 -21.31 -41.35
C PRO A 46 -22.65 -20.50 -40.12
N PRO A 47 -21.92 -20.60 -38.98
CA PRO A 47 -22.32 -19.98 -37.72
C PRO A 47 -22.25 -18.46 -37.80
N THR A 48 -23.32 -17.80 -37.34
CA THR A 48 -23.45 -16.33 -37.31
C THR A 48 -22.75 -15.75 -36.08
N VAL A 49 -21.96 -14.69 -36.29
CA VAL A 49 -21.22 -13.95 -35.25
C VAL A 49 -22.19 -13.21 -34.33
N MET A 50 -22.13 -13.47 -33.01
CA MET A 50 -22.86 -12.70 -32.01
C MET A 50 -22.19 -11.33 -31.80
N VAL A 51 -22.94 -10.25 -31.99
CA VAL A 51 -22.54 -8.88 -31.63
C VAL A 51 -23.30 -8.47 -30.36
N PRO A 52 -22.67 -7.85 -29.33
CA PRO A 52 -23.34 -7.47 -28.10
C PRO A 52 -24.46 -6.46 -28.34
N VAL A 53 -25.69 -6.84 -27.99
CA VAL A 53 -26.87 -5.97 -28.06
C VAL A 53 -26.85 -5.03 -26.87
N SER A 54 -26.44 -3.77 -27.07
CA SER A 54 -26.66 -2.70 -26.09
C SER A 54 -27.03 -1.36 -26.74
N VAL A 55 -27.84 -1.37 -27.79
CA VAL A 55 -28.56 -0.18 -28.28
C VAL A 55 -29.91 -0.57 -28.89
N LEU A 56 -30.85 -1.08 -28.08
CA LEU A 56 -32.27 -1.13 -28.46
C LEU A 56 -33.12 -0.71 -27.26
N LYS A 57 -33.85 0.39 -27.46
CA LYS A 57 -34.81 1.00 -26.53
C LYS A 57 -35.87 -0.02 -26.11
N HIS A 58 -36.05 -0.21 -24.81
CA HIS A 58 -37.22 -0.88 -24.26
C HIS A 58 -38.44 0.06 -24.25
N PRO A 59 -39.66 -0.48 -24.41
CA PRO A 59 -40.90 0.29 -24.38
C PRO A 59 -41.19 0.80 -22.96
N VAL A 60 -41.83 1.98 -22.92
CA VAL A 60 -42.26 2.71 -21.74
C VAL A 60 -42.94 1.79 -20.72
N ASN A 61 -42.33 1.68 -19.54
CA ASN A 61 -42.97 1.25 -18.30
C ASN A 61 -42.55 2.28 -17.24
N ASP A 62 -43.53 2.77 -16.47
CA ASP A 62 -43.47 4.00 -15.68
C ASP A 62 -42.18 4.16 -14.85
N GLY A 63 -41.55 5.33 -15.02
CA GLY A 63 -40.29 5.68 -14.39
C GLY A 63 -40.46 5.90 -12.89
N PHE A 64 -39.72 5.12 -12.10
CA PHE A 64 -39.17 5.64 -10.85
C PHE A 64 -38.06 6.62 -11.24
N PRO A 65 -38.07 7.88 -10.76
CA PRO A 65 -37.01 8.83 -11.09
C PRO A 65 -35.67 8.29 -10.56
N ARG A 66 -34.63 8.33 -11.39
CA ARG A 66 -33.26 8.36 -10.88
C ARG A 66 -33.17 9.62 -10.03
N GLU A 67 -33.12 9.48 -8.71
CA GLU A 67 -32.77 10.60 -7.84
C GLU A 67 -31.35 11.04 -8.22
N GLN A 68 -31.21 12.27 -8.71
CA GLN A 68 -29.91 12.88 -8.95
C GLN A 68 -29.32 13.20 -7.58
N LYS A 69 -28.17 12.62 -7.24
CA LYS A 69 -27.44 13.01 -6.02
C LYS A 69 -27.10 14.49 -6.10
N HIS A 70 -27.31 15.22 -5.01
CA HIS A 70 -27.02 16.65 -4.94
C HIS A 70 -25.58 16.89 -4.49
N VAL A 71 -24.84 17.77 -5.19
CA VAL A 71 -23.53 18.26 -4.73
C VAL A 71 -23.74 19.40 -3.75
N TRP A 72 -23.09 19.32 -2.58
CA TRP A 72 -23.12 20.36 -1.55
C TRP A 72 -21.71 20.90 -1.35
N PHE A 73 -21.58 22.22 -1.27
CA PHE A 73 -20.31 22.86 -0.96
C PHE A 73 -20.11 22.95 0.56
N ALA A 74 -18.86 22.90 1.00
CA ALA A 74 -18.49 22.91 2.43
C ALA A 74 -18.86 24.22 3.15
N ASP A 75 -19.12 25.29 2.39
CA ASP A 75 -19.65 26.57 2.86
C ASP A 75 -21.18 26.56 3.07
N GLY A 76 -21.84 25.43 2.77
CA GLY A 76 -23.28 25.25 2.88
C GLY A 76 -24.08 25.87 1.74
N ILE A 77 -23.43 26.30 0.66
CA ILE A 77 -24.09 26.85 -0.52
C ILE A 77 -24.35 25.69 -1.51
N LEU A 78 -25.46 25.75 -2.24
CA LEU A 78 -25.79 24.81 -3.30
C LEU A 78 -25.33 25.35 -4.68
N PRO A 79 -25.20 24.51 -5.73
CA PRO A 79 -24.81 24.94 -7.08
C PRO A 79 -25.70 26.04 -7.71
N ASN A 80 -26.90 26.25 -7.17
CA ASN A 80 -27.82 27.32 -7.56
C ASN A 80 -27.67 28.60 -6.73
N GLY A 81 -26.73 28.66 -5.78
CA GLY A 81 -26.50 29.80 -4.89
C GLY A 81 -27.43 29.85 -3.67
N GLU A 82 -28.25 28.83 -3.44
CA GLU A 82 -29.12 28.74 -2.26
C GLU A 82 -28.35 28.19 -1.04
N VAL A 83 -28.65 28.69 0.16
CA VAL A 83 -28.10 28.15 1.40
C VAL A 83 -28.84 26.86 1.75
N ALA A 84 -28.10 25.78 1.96
CA ALA A 84 -28.66 24.49 2.28
C ALA A 84 -29.35 24.51 3.66
N ASP A 85 -30.56 23.93 3.72
CA ASP A 85 -31.39 23.93 4.93
C ASP A 85 -30.83 22.93 5.96
N THR A 86 -30.02 23.42 6.89
CA THR A 86 -29.29 22.63 7.91
C THR A 86 -30.19 22.01 8.98
N THR A 87 -31.50 22.24 8.93
CA THR A 87 -32.46 21.79 9.94
C THR A 87 -32.69 20.26 9.97
N LYS A 88 -32.26 19.51 8.94
CA LYS A 88 -32.36 18.03 8.92
C LYS A 88 -31.15 17.27 9.48
N LEU A 89 -30.07 17.95 9.87
CA LEU A 89 -28.84 17.31 10.38
C LEU A 89 -28.75 17.20 11.92
N SER A 90 -29.82 17.54 12.66
CA SER A 90 -29.79 17.59 14.13
C SER A 90 -30.54 16.44 14.83
N VAL A 91 -30.17 15.17 14.58
CA VAL A 91 -30.56 14.06 15.49
C VAL A 91 -29.49 12.95 15.55
N GLN A 92 -28.59 13.03 16.53
CA GLN A 92 -28.28 11.95 17.49
C GLN A 92 -27.16 12.40 18.45
N THR A 93 -27.49 13.30 19.38
CA THR A 93 -26.77 13.35 20.67
C THR A 93 -27.65 12.62 21.69
N ARG A 94 -27.08 11.58 22.31
CA ARG A 94 -27.77 10.70 23.27
C ARG A 94 -28.35 11.50 24.44
N ARG A 95 -29.61 11.19 24.77
CA ARG A 95 -30.32 11.66 25.97
C ARG A 95 -29.64 11.13 27.25
N SER A 96 -29.31 12.05 28.15
CA SER A 96 -29.25 11.82 29.60
C SER A 96 -30.29 12.73 30.25
N SER A 97 -31.01 12.18 31.22
CA SER A 97 -32.25 12.71 31.80
C SER A 97 -32.02 13.68 32.96
N GLN A 98 -33.02 14.57 33.14
CA GLN A 98 -33.50 15.24 34.37
C GLN A 98 -33.10 16.70 34.68
N GLU A 99 -34.10 17.55 34.38
CA GLU A 99 -34.75 18.58 35.21
C GLU A 99 -34.13 19.96 35.51
N SER A 100 -34.98 20.97 35.21
CA SER A 100 -35.14 22.33 35.75
C SER A 100 -34.45 23.51 35.04
N SER A 101 -35.29 24.36 34.43
CA SER A 101 -35.02 25.76 34.01
C SER A 101 -35.52 26.75 35.09
N PRO A 102 -35.46 28.08 34.92
CA PRO A 102 -34.57 28.96 34.12
C PRO A 102 -33.94 30.08 35.01
N ILE A 103 -33.15 30.99 34.44
CA ILE A 103 -33.20 32.47 34.63
C ILE A 103 -32.09 33.09 33.76
N THR A 104 -32.49 33.82 32.73
CA THR A 104 -31.69 34.86 32.05
C THR A 104 -31.77 36.15 32.87
N PRO A 105 -30.79 37.06 32.79
CA PRO A 105 -31.05 38.25 31.98
C PRO A 105 -29.87 38.75 31.13
N ASP A 106 -30.29 39.47 30.10
CA ASP A 106 -29.62 40.12 28.97
C ASP A 106 -28.57 41.21 29.29
N PRO A 107 -27.82 41.70 28.26
CA PRO A 107 -26.59 42.48 28.37
C PRO A 107 -26.82 44.00 28.34
N PRO A 108 -25.78 44.82 28.60
CA PRO A 108 -25.75 46.21 28.15
C PRO A 108 -24.72 46.41 27.01
N GLY A 109 -25.19 46.98 25.89
CA GLY A 109 -24.35 47.65 24.87
C GLY A 109 -24.04 49.11 25.26
N PRO A 110 -23.86 50.01 24.29
CA PRO A 110 -22.61 50.27 23.56
C PRO A 110 -22.17 51.75 23.64
N ASP A 111 -20.89 52.04 23.50
CA ASP A 111 -20.38 53.40 23.19
C ASP A 111 -19.36 53.30 22.03
N GLY A 112 -19.62 54.07 20.96
CA GLY A 112 -19.07 53.94 19.59
C GLY A 112 -17.64 54.47 19.34
N PRO A 113 -17.27 55.01 18.16
CA PRO A 113 -18.06 55.33 16.95
C PRO A 113 -17.52 54.76 15.61
N PHE A 114 -18.42 54.67 14.61
CA PHE A 114 -18.11 54.45 13.18
C PHE A 114 -17.43 55.66 12.53
N PRO A 115 -16.64 55.44 11.47
CA PRO A 115 -16.87 56.22 10.24
C PRO A 115 -16.84 55.40 8.94
N ASP A 116 -17.94 55.55 8.20
CA ASP A 116 -18.09 55.78 6.75
C ASP A 116 -17.51 54.78 5.72
N GLU A 117 -18.41 53.94 5.19
CA GLU A 117 -18.23 53.25 3.91
C GLU A 117 -18.25 54.26 2.75
N SER A 118 -17.16 54.29 1.97
CA SER A 118 -17.19 54.81 0.60
C SER A 118 -16.75 53.72 -0.38
N LEU A 119 -17.73 53.25 -1.14
CA LEU A 119 -17.58 52.33 -2.27
C LEU A 119 -16.67 52.94 -3.36
N LYS A 120 -15.50 52.32 -3.56
CA LYS A 120 -14.72 52.26 -4.80
C LYS A 120 -14.14 50.84 -4.85
N GLY A 121 -14.46 49.97 -5.79
CA GLY A 121 -14.42 50.17 -7.23
C GLY A 121 -13.05 49.74 -7.77
N GLY A 122 -12.82 48.43 -7.88
CA GLY A 122 -11.85 47.77 -8.76
C GLY A 122 -10.34 47.90 -8.44
N SER A 123 -9.74 46.80 -8.00
CA SER A 123 -8.41 46.34 -8.42
C SER A 123 -8.21 44.91 -7.95
N ASP A 124 -7.78 44.03 -8.84
CA ASP A 124 -7.29 42.68 -8.54
C ASP A 124 -6.28 42.74 -7.40
N GLY A 125 -6.66 42.23 -6.23
CA GLY A 125 -5.78 42.02 -5.09
C GLY A 125 -5.23 40.61 -5.15
N ASN A 126 -3.97 40.48 -5.52
CA ASN A 126 -3.18 39.26 -5.30
C ASN A 126 -3.33 38.88 -3.83
N VAL A 127 -4.07 37.81 -3.52
CA VAL A 127 -4.06 37.21 -2.19
C VAL A 127 -2.68 36.59 -2.02
N GLU A 128 -1.77 37.34 -1.38
CA GLU A 128 -0.50 36.82 -0.88
C GLU A 128 -0.82 35.70 0.11
N VAL A 129 -0.67 34.47 -0.35
CA VAL A 129 -0.61 33.32 0.54
C VAL A 129 0.78 33.36 1.16
N SER A 130 0.88 33.75 2.43
CA SER A 130 2.14 33.69 3.17
C SER A 130 2.67 32.25 3.16
N ARG A 131 3.97 32.08 2.86
CA ARG A 131 4.63 30.77 2.87
C ARG A 131 4.44 30.10 4.24
N LEU A 132 4.10 28.81 4.23
CA LEU A 132 4.03 28.03 5.46
C LEU A 132 5.43 27.93 6.08
N PRO A 133 5.56 28.08 7.41
CA PRO A 133 6.84 27.86 8.10
C PRO A 133 7.33 26.43 7.90
N LEU A 134 8.62 26.25 7.63
CA LEU A 134 9.21 24.92 7.45
C LEU A 134 9.16 24.11 8.75
N GLY A 135 8.55 22.92 8.68
CA GLY A 135 8.30 22.00 9.79
C GLY A 135 9.48 21.10 10.19
N GLY A 136 10.68 21.34 9.65
CA GLY A 136 11.90 20.56 9.93
C GLY A 136 12.41 19.75 8.72
N PRO A 137 13.39 18.84 8.91
CA PRO A 137 14.12 18.20 7.81
C PRO A 137 13.31 17.14 7.03
N TRP A 138 12.18 16.70 7.58
CA TRP A 138 11.21 15.83 6.89
C TRP A 138 9.97 16.58 6.40
N ASP A 139 9.97 17.91 6.47
CA ASP A 139 8.91 18.69 5.85
C ASP A 139 8.96 18.50 4.33
N LEU A 140 7.85 18.05 3.76
CA LEU A 140 7.70 17.91 2.32
C LEU A 140 7.82 19.28 1.63
N GLY A 141 7.45 20.37 2.31
CA GLY A 141 7.61 21.74 1.82
C GLY A 141 9.03 22.10 1.39
N LEU A 142 10.07 21.42 1.91
CA LEU A 142 11.45 21.61 1.46
C LEU A 142 11.62 21.33 -0.04
N LEU A 143 10.93 20.31 -0.56
CA LEU A 143 11.01 19.92 -1.98
C LEU A 143 10.46 21.02 -2.92
N CYS A 144 9.64 21.94 -2.41
CA CYS A 144 9.11 23.06 -3.20
C CYS A 144 10.21 24.03 -3.64
N GLY A 145 11.21 24.27 -2.78
CA GLY A 145 12.28 25.24 -3.03
C GLY A 145 13.55 24.64 -3.64
N VAL A 146 13.84 23.36 -3.37
CA VAL A 146 15.08 22.68 -3.79
C VAL A 146 15.33 22.81 -5.30
N GLY A 147 14.30 22.61 -6.13
CA GLY A 147 14.47 22.67 -7.59
C GLY A 147 14.83 24.03 -8.18
N SER A 148 14.77 25.10 -7.39
CA SER A 148 15.30 26.41 -7.80
C SER A 148 16.78 26.57 -7.46
N CYS A 149 17.31 25.71 -6.61
CA CYS A 149 18.68 25.77 -6.10
C CYS A 149 19.62 24.76 -6.77
N VAL A 150 19.11 23.72 -7.43
CA VAL A 150 19.91 22.64 -8.03
C VAL A 150 19.56 22.38 -9.50
N GLU A 151 20.48 21.72 -10.21
CA GLU A 151 20.22 21.20 -11.56
C GLU A 151 19.16 20.10 -11.57
N ARG A 152 18.36 20.03 -12.63
CA ARG A 152 17.28 19.04 -12.81
C ARG A 152 17.82 17.76 -13.45
N ASN A 153 18.69 17.05 -12.73
CA ASN A 153 19.25 15.78 -13.17
C ASN A 153 18.61 14.60 -12.40
N ALA A 154 18.54 13.43 -13.05
CA ALA A 154 18.02 12.19 -12.45
C ALA A 154 18.81 11.73 -11.22
N SER A 155 20.08 12.13 -11.13
CA SER A 155 20.97 11.94 -9.99
C SER A 155 21.91 13.15 -9.89
N LEU A 156 22.06 13.68 -8.68
CA LEU A 156 23.07 14.66 -8.30
C LEU A 156 24.20 14.04 -7.46
N VAL A 157 24.21 12.70 -7.34
CA VAL A 157 25.35 11.98 -6.75
C VAL A 157 26.52 12.08 -7.73
N PRO A 158 27.67 12.68 -7.35
CA PRO A 158 28.81 12.83 -8.24
C PRO A 158 29.35 11.46 -8.67
N GLU A 159 29.90 11.33 -9.88
CA GLU A 159 30.47 10.06 -10.37
C GLU A 159 31.81 9.70 -9.72
N ASP A 160 32.52 10.68 -9.15
CA ASP A 160 33.77 10.44 -8.44
C ASP A 160 33.55 9.69 -7.12
N GLU A 161 34.50 8.80 -6.78
CA GLU A 161 34.40 7.88 -5.64
C GLU A 161 34.23 8.61 -4.29
N ASP A 162 34.88 9.76 -4.13
CA ASP A 162 34.90 10.54 -2.90
C ASP A 162 33.88 11.69 -2.88
N GLY A 163 33.18 11.93 -4.00
CA GLY A 163 32.25 13.03 -4.16
C GLY A 163 30.95 12.83 -3.40
N LEU A 164 30.52 13.86 -2.68
CA LEU A 164 29.23 13.88 -1.99
C LEU A 164 28.19 14.66 -2.81
N PRO A 165 26.91 14.25 -2.76
CA PRO A 165 25.82 15.05 -3.34
C PRO A 165 25.72 16.43 -2.68
N PRO A 166 25.06 17.40 -3.32
CA PRO A 166 24.87 18.73 -2.77
C PRO A 166 24.25 18.70 -1.37
N LEU A 167 24.77 19.53 -0.47
CA LEU A 167 24.25 19.69 0.89
C LEU A 167 23.23 20.84 0.94
N LEU A 168 22.05 20.58 1.47
CA LEU A 168 21.01 21.57 1.73
C LEU A 168 21.19 22.18 3.12
N ILE A 169 21.28 23.50 3.18
CA ILE A 169 21.39 24.29 4.40
C ILE A 169 20.09 25.08 4.56
N ILE A 170 19.34 24.77 5.62
CA ILE A 170 18.09 25.45 5.98
C ILE A 170 18.46 26.66 6.85
N THR A 171 18.31 27.88 6.33
CA THR A 171 18.49 29.09 7.15
C THR A 171 17.18 29.41 7.87
N GLY A 172 17.24 29.71 9.17
CA GLY A 172 16.06 30.04 9.99
C GLY A 172 15.50 31.45 9.73
N GLU A 173 15.70 32.01 8.54
CA GLU A 173 15.22 33.34 8.16
C GLU A 173 13.72 33.28 7.81
N GLU A 174 12.99 34.37 8.06
CA GLU A 174 11.51 34.47 7.91
C GLU A 174 11.01 34.13 6.49
N ASP A 175 11.88 34.14 5.47
CA ASP A 175 11.57 33.81 4.07
C ASP A 175 11.84 32.34 3.67
N GLY A 176 12.33 31.50 4.59
CA GLY A 176 12.65 30.10 4.31
C GLY A 176 13.81 29.94 3.32
N GLY A 177 14.90 30.68 3.53
CA GLY A 177 16.09 30.63 2.68
C GLY A 177 16.71 29.23 2.63
N LEU A 178 16.64 28.60 1.46
CA LEU A 178 17.37 27.36 1.19
C LEU A 178 18.68 27.71 0.49
N LEU A 179 19.80 27.31 1.10
CA LEU A 179 21.12 27.41 0.48
C LEU A 179 21.60 26.02 0.12
N VAL A 180 22.29 25.90 -1.01
CA VAL A 180 22.87 24.63 -1.46
C VAL A 180 24.38 24.78 -1.60
N GLU A 181 25.11 23.88 -0.96
CA GLU A 181 26.53 23.67 -1.19
C GLU A 181 26.70 22.52 -2.17
N GLU A 182 26.99 22.83 -3.44
CA GLU A 182 27.02 21.86 -4.55
C GLU A 182 28.06 20.73 -4.39
N ARG A 183 29.19 21.03 -3.76
CA ARG A 183 30.30 20.06 -3.58
C ARG A 183 30.88 20.17 -2.18
N PRO A 184 30.20 19.62 -1.17
CA PRO A 184 30.65 19.73 0.19
C PRO A 184 31.91 18.89 0.44
N ALA A 185 32.85 19.45 1.19
CA ALA A 185 34.08 18.74 1.52
C ALA A 185 33.81 17.61 2.53
N VAL A 186 34.20 16.37 2.20
CA VAL A 186 33.97 15.17 3.04
C VAL A 186 34.45 15.36 4.47
N CYS A 187 35.65 15.93 4.67
CA CYS A 187 36.20 16.16 6.00
C CYS A 187 35.35 17.12 6.85
N GLN A 188 34.80 18.18 6.24
CA GLN A 188 33.92 19.13 6.92
C GLN A 188 32.59 18.47 7.30
N ILE A 189 32.01 17.70 6.38
CA ILE A 189 30.77 16.95 6.61
C ILE A 189 30.93 15.96 7.77
N LEU A 190 32.02 15.19 7.78
CA LEU A 190 32.30 14.25 8.86
C LEU A 190 32.45 14.97 10.21
N LEU A 191 33.16 16.10 10.26
CA LEU A 191 33.29 16.90 11.48
C LEU A 191 31.91 17.36 12.00
N LEU A 192 31.05 17.90 11.12
CA LEU A 192 29.70 18.34 11.50
C LEU A 192 28.84 17.18 12.04
N LEU A 193 28.97 15.99 11.45
CA LEU A 193 28.26 14.79 11.89
C LEU A 193 28.79 14.25 13.23
N GLU A 194 30.10 14.38 13.48
CA GLU A 194 30.74 13.97 14.73
C GLU A 194 30.48 14.95 15.89
N GLU A 195 30.37 16.26 15.60
CA GLU A 195 29.94 17.26 16.56
C GLU A 195 28.53 17.00 17.09
N GLY A 196 27.70 16.28 16.32
CA GLY A 196 26.44 15.70 16.80
C GLY A 196 25.33 16.74 16.95
N GLY A 197 25.19 17.65 15.98
CA GLY A 197 24.13 18.66 15.94
C GLY A 197 22.71 18.09 16.14
N PRO A 198 21.76 18.93 16.59
CA PRO A 198 20.39 18.48 16.88
C PRO A 198 19.67 17.99 15.62
N GLN A 199 19.90 18.63 14.48
CA GLN A 199 19.30 18.29 13.19
C GLN A 199 20.21 17.38 12.35
N PRO A 200 19.65 16.48 11.52
CA PRO A 200 20.42 15.74 10.53
C PRO A 200 20.97 16.69 9.44
N LEU A 201 22.01 16.25 8.75
CA LEU A 201 22.48 16.89 7.52
C LEU A 201 21.64 16.38 6.33
N THR A 202 21.14 17.30 5.49
CA THR A 202 20.24 16.96 4.38
C THR A 202 20.99 17.03 3.05
N PHE A 203 21.07 15.90 2.35
CA PHE A 203 21.69 15.80 1.02
C PHE A 203 20.63 15.76 -0.07
N VAL A 204 20.90 16.45 -1.18
CA VAL A 204 20.02 16.50 -2.35
C VAL A 204 20.45 15.44 -3.36
N LEU A 205 19.64 14.38 -3.53
CA LEU A 205 19.95 13.33 -4.50
C LEU A 205 19.39 13.63 -5.89
N ASN A 206 18.24 14.30 -5.93
CA ASN A 206 17.69 14.98 -7.11
C ASN A 206 16.69 16.04 -6.62
N ALA A 207 16.08 16.78 -7.54
CA ALA A 207 15.16 17.88 -7.20
C ALA A 207 13.90 17.46 -6.41
N ASN A 208 13.58 16.16 -6.36
CA ASN A 208 12.41 15.59 -5.70
C ASN A 208 12.77 14.56 -4.59
N LEU A 209 14.05 14.36 -4.29
CA LEU A 209 14.52 13.33 -3.36
C LEU A 209 15.68 13.85 -2.52
N LEU A 210 15.43 13.92 -1.21
CA LEU A 210 16.41 14.28 -0.20
C LEU A 210 16.74 13.07 0.68
N VAL A 211 17.94 13.06 1.26
CA VAL A 211 18.33 12.10 2.29
C VAL A 211 18.92 12.83 3.49
N ASN A 212 18.28 12.63 4.64
CA ASN A 212 18.75 13.12 5.93
C ASN A 212 19.72 12.10 6.54
N VAL A 213 20.90 12.56 6.95
CA VAL A 213 21.97 11.74 7.51
C VAL A 213 22.34 12.25 8.90
N LYS A 214 22.41 11.34 9.87
CA LYS A 214 22.84 11.64 11.24
C LYS A 214 23.62 10.48 11.83
N ILE A 215 24.64 10.77 12.63
CA ILE A 215 25.29 9.76 13.48
C ILE A 215 24.49 9.65 14.78
N VAL A 216 24.05 8.44 15.10
CA VAL A 216 23.25 8.13 16.30
C VAL A 216 23.92 7.04 17.12
N THR A 217 23.58 6.95 18.40
CA THR A 217 23.92 5.79 19.24
C THR A 217 22.71 4.89 19.34
N TYR A 218 22.82 3.66 18.82
CA TYR A 218 21.74 2.68 18.83
C TYR A 218 22.28 1.33 19.32
N GLY A 219 21.60 0.72 20.30
CA GLY A 219 22.08 -0.52 20.92
C GLY A 219 23.49 -0.43 21.53
N GLY A 220 23.89 0.77 21.98
CA GLY A 220 25.23 1.04 22.52
C GLY A 220 26.33 1.20 21.47
N LYS A 221 25.98 1.27 20.18
CA LYS A 221 26.94 1.40 19.07
C LYS A 221 26.71 2.69 18.27
N LYS A 222 27.81 3.30 17.78
CA LYS A 222 27.77 4.43 16.84
C LYS A 222 27.28 3.92 15.48
N CYS A 223 26.22 4.53 14.95
CA CYS A 223 25.58 4.12 13.71
C CYS A 223 25.32 5.32 12.80
N TRP A 224 25.45 5.11 11.49
CA TRP A 224 24.88 5.97 10.46
C TRP A 224 23.37 5.76 10.40
N CYS A 225 22.59 6.83 10.53
CA CYS A 225 21.15 6.83 10.33
C CYS A 225 20.85 7.68 9.09
N LEU A 226 20.36 7.04 8.03
CA LEU A 226 19.96 7.68 6.79
C LEU A 226 18.44 7.50 6.62
N SER A 227 17.74 8.57 6.26
CA SER A 227 16.30 8.53 6.01
C SER A 227 15.95 9.39 4.80
N SER A 228 15.13 8.88 3.89
CA SER A 228 14.66 9.67 2.75
C SER A 228 13.57 10.66 3.12
N ASN A 229 13.42 11.67 2.25
CA ASN A 229 12.28 12.57 2.16
C ASN A 229 11.99 12.81 0.66
N GLY A 230 10.83 12.33 0.18
CA GLY A 230 10.38 12.52 -1.20
C GLY A 230 9.92 11.24 -1.91
N LEU A 231 10.17 10.05 -1.34
CA LEU A 231 9.71 8.79 -1.93
C LEU A 231 8.18 8.68 -1.95
N LEU A 232 7.50 9.31 -0.99
CA LEU A 232 6.02 9.38 -0.98
C LEU A 232 5.46 10.00 -2.26
N GLY A 233 6.20 10.94 -2.87
CA GLY A 233 5.82 11.60 -4.12
C GLY A 233 5.71 10.66 -5.32
N VAL A 234 6.31 9.47 -5.23
CA VAL A 234 6.23 8.40 -6.23
C VAL A 234 5.51 7.15 -5.69
N GLY A 235 4.76 7.28 -4.59
CA GLY A 235 3.98 6.20 -3.96
C GLY A 235 4.83 5.19 -3.16
N GLN A 236 6.13 5.42 -3.03
CA GLN A 236 7.03 4.57 -2.27
C GLN A 236 7.08 5.03 -0.81
N LYS A 237 6.98 4.11 0.16
CA LYS A 237 7.19 4.46 1.57
C LYS A 237 8.61 4.99 1.76
N GLU A 238 8.78 5.96 2.65
CA GLU A 238 10.12 6.45 3.01
C GLU A 238 10.98 5.29 3.52
N LEU A 239 12.28 5.33 3.24
CA LEU A 239 13.22 4.29 3.58
C LEU A 239 14.24 4.80 4.57
N VAL A 240 14.52 3.97 5.58
CA VAL A 240 15.51 4.24 6.62
C VAL A 240 16.58 3.15 6.63
N PHE A 241 17.84 3.56 6.69
CA PHE A 241 18.98 2.67 6.88
C PHE A 241 19.72 3.05 8.16
N ILE A 242 19.96 2.05 9.01
CA ILE A 242 20.82 2.18 10.17
C ILE A 242 22.01 1.27 9.95
N ILE A 243 23.21 1.82 9.82
CA ILE A 243 24.44 1.05 9.55
C ILE A 243 25.42 1.24 10.70
N GLU A 244 25.92 0.15 11.27
CA GLU A 244 26.99 0.21 12.28
C GLU A 244 28.24 0.87 11.66
N CYS A 245 28.76 1.90 12.34
CA CYS A 245 29.99 2.57 11.91
C CYS A 245 31.18 1.60 12.00
N LEU A 246 32.05 1.64 11.01
CA LEU A 246 33.32 0.90 11.09
C LEU A 246 34.28 1.60 12.07
N PRO A 247 35.24 0.87 12.65
CA PRO A 247 36.34 1.49 13.38
C PRO A 247 37.09 2.46 12.46
N GLU A 248 37.31 3.70 12.92
CA GLU A 248 38.05 4.74 12.18
C GLU A 248 37.47 5.06 10.79
N GLU A 249 36.14 4.96 10.64
CA GLU A 249 35.47 5.22 9.37
C GLU A 249 35.59 6.70 8.96
N SER A 250 36.29 6.94 7.84
CA SER A 250 36.62 8.28 7.32
C SER A 250 35.81 8.66 6.08
N SER A 251 34.70 7.96 5.81
CA SER A 251 33.83 8.23 4.65
C SER A 251 32.38 7.90 4.97
N LEU A 252 31.46 8.52 4.23
CA LEU A 252 30.03 8.23 4.34
C LEU A 252 29.70 6.97 3.52
N PRO A 253 28.65 6.20 3.87
CA PRO A 253 28.19 5.06 3.09
C PRO A 253 27.50 5.49 1.78
N ARG A 254 28.26 6.06 0.84
CA ARG A 254 27.80 6.69 -0.41
C ARG A 254 26.94 5.76 -1.29
N ASP A 255 27.21 4.45 -1.28
CA ASP A 255 26.43 3.47 -2.04
C ASP A 255 24.93 3.50 -1.70
N LEU A 256 24.56 3.92 -0.49
CA LEU A 256 23.16 4.12 -0.12
C LEU A 256 22.50 5.26 -0.90
N PHE A 257 23.21 6.35 -1.22
CA PHE A 257 22.65 7.42 -2.03
C PHE A 257 22.26 6.92 -3.42
N ASN A 258 23.15 6.14 -4.06
CA ASN A 258 22.86 5.49 -5.33
C ASN A 258 21.68 4.51 -5.23
N LEU A 259 21.57 3.79 -4.11
CA LEU A 259 20.42 2.91 -3.86
C LEU A 259 19.11 3.70 -3.75
N TYR A 260 19.09 4.82 -3.01
CA TYR A 260 17.90 5.69 -2.92
C TYR A 260 17.48 6.22 -4.29
N VAL A 261 18.42 6.70 -5.12
CA VAL A 261 18.15 7.14 -6.50
C VAL A 261 17.58 6.00 -7.33
N SER A 262 18.19 4.82 -7.29
CA SER A 262 17.72 3.66 -8.05
C SER A 262 16.31 3.24 -7.64
N ILE A 263 15.99 3.27 -6.34
CA ILE A 263 14.66 2.93 -5.84
C ILE A 263 13.63 3.98 -6.26
N TYR A 264 13.98 5.26 -6.21
CA TYR A 264 13.11 6.33 -6.69
C TYR A 264 12.77 6.15 -8.18
N GLN A 265 13.76 5.85 -9.02
CA GLN A 265 13.55 5.59 -10.45
C GLN A 265 12.73 4.33 -10.73
N ASP A 266 12.91 3.27 -9.93
CA ASP A 266 12.09 2.06 -10.01
C ASP A 266 10.64 2.35 -9.60
N ALA A 267 10.44 3.14 -8.54
CA ALA A 267 9.12 3.55 -8.06
C ALA A 267 8.38 4.42 -9.08
N GLN A 268 9.07 5.32 -9.79
CA GLN A 268 8.49 6.08 -10.91
C GLN A 268 7.93 5.17 -12.01
N LYS A 269 8.49 3.97 -12.18
CA LYS A 269 8.05 2.95 -13.14
C LYS A 269 7.00 1.99 -12.56
N GLY A 270 6.51 2.26 -11.34
CA GLY A 270 5.53 1.43 -10.63
C GLY A 270 6.14 0.22 -9.90
N LYS A 271 7.48 0.09 -9.85
CA LYS A 271 8.15 -1.00 -9.13
C LYS A 271 8.43 -0.55 -7.69
N LEU A 272 7.46 -0.81 -6.81
CA LEU A 272 7.51 -0.41 -5.41
C LEU A 272 8.10 -1.51 -4.52
N ILE A 273 8.70 -1.09 -3.40
CA ILE A 273 9.20 -1.93 -2.32
C ILE A 273 8.18 -1.94 -1.19
N GLU A 274 7.89 -3.13 -0.69
CA GLU A 274 6.93 -3.39 0.38
C GLU A 274 7.57 -4.14 1.54
N HIS A 275 6.79 -4.40 2.58
CA HIS A 275 7.22 -5.21 3.72
C HIS A 275 7.68 -6.59 3.26
N LEU A 276 8.86 -7.03 3.72
CA LEU A 276 9.56 -8.25 3.30
C LEU A 276 9.99 -8.27 1.83
N GLY A 277 9.92 -7.14 1.12
CA GLY A 277 10.53 -6.95 -0.19
C GLY A 277 12.06 -6.90 -0.12
N ASN A 278 12.74 -7.09 -1.25
CA ASN A 278 14.20 -7.05 -1.31
C ASN A 278 14.73 -6.40 -2.60
N VAL A 279 15.96 -5.88 -2.50
CA VAL A 279 16.79 -5.46 -3.63
C VAL A 279 18.08 -6.26 -3.56
N THR A 280 18.56 -6.78 -4.70
CA THR A 280 19.78 -7.59 -4.77
C THR A 280 20.86 -6.93 -5.61
N PHE A 281 22.12 -7.12 -5.23
CA PHE A 281 23.26 -6.53 -5.90
C PHE A 281 24.03 -7.56 -6.74
N THR A 282 24.48 -7.13 -7.91
CA THR A 282 25.39 -7.89 -8.78
C THR A 282 26.85 -7.49 -8.57
N ASP A 283 27.07 -6.23 -8.23
CA ASP A 283 28.37 -5.59 -8.06
C ASP A 283 28.69 -5.39 -6.58
N SER A 284 29.87 -4.83 -6.30
CA SER A 284 30.27 -4.50 -4.94
C SER A 284 29.33 -3.45 -4.35
N PHE A 285 28.91 -3.63 -3.11
CA PHE A 285 28.09 -2.68 -2.37
C PHE A 285 28.67 -2.52 -0.96
N LEU A 286 28.79 -1.30 -0.46
CA LEU A 286 29.41 -0.95 0.82
C LEU A 286 30.76 -1.64 1.04
N GLY A 287 31.60 -1.63 -0.01
CA GLY A 287 32.96 -2.17 0.01
C GLY A 287 33.08 -3.71 -0.03
N SER A 288 32.00 -4.46 -0.31
CA SER A 288 32.08 -5.92 -0.45
C SER A 288 31.22 -6.47 -1.58
N LYS A 289 31.72 -7.51 -2.25
CA LYS A 289 30.96 -8.34 -3.21
C LYS A 289 30.10 -9.42 -2.54
N ASP A 290 30.30 -9.62 -1.24
CA ASP A 290 29.50 -10.56 -0.44
C ASP A 290 28.26 -9.90 0.15
N HIS A 291 28.15 -8.57 0.13
CA HIS A 291 26.92 -7.85 0.40
C HIS A 291 25.94 -8.10 -0.75
N GLY A 292 24.96 -8.98 -0.52
CA GLY A 292 24.11 -9.53 -1.57
C GLY A 292 22.85 -8.72 -1.87
N GLY A 293 22.45 -7.84 -0.95
CA GLY A 293 21.22 -7.06 -1.10
C GLY A 293 20.76 -6.38 0.18
N ILE A 294 19.54 -5.86 0.12
CA ILE A 294 18.79 -5.30 1.25
C ILE A 294 17.45 -6.02 1.36
N LEU A 295 17.10 -6.44 2.58
CA LEU A 295 15.75 -6.87 2.96
C LEU A 295 15.02 -5.71 3.64
N PHE A 296 13.82 -5.38 3.18
CA PHE A 296 13.03 -4.28 3.71
C PHE A 296 11.92 -4.79 4.64
N PHE A 297 11.69 -4.10 5.75
CA PHE A 297 10.63 -4.47 6.69
C PHE A 297 10.06 -3.25 7.41
N THR A 298 8.86 -3.40 7.97
CA THR A 298 8.22 -2.36 8.78
C THR A 298 8.64 -2.62 10.23
N PRO A 299 9.21 -1.63 10.95
CA PRO A 299 9.49 -1.77 12.37
C PRO A 299 8.23 -2.12 13.16
N SER A 300 8.40 -2.84 14.27
CA SER A 300 7.30 -3.26 15.15
C SER A 300 7.67 -3.04 16.61
N PHE A 301 8.52 -3.89 17.17
CA PHE A 301 8.89 -3.88 18.58
C PHE A 301 10.27 -3.29 18.87
N GLN A 302 11.01 -2.92 17.82
CA GLN A 302 12.33 -2.32 17.98
C GLN A 302 12.19 -0.90 18.59
N PRO A 303 13.08 -0.50 19.51
CA PRO A 303 13.07 0.85 20.06
C PRO A 303 13.39 1.88 18.97
N LEU A 304 12.66 3.00 18.94
CA LEU A 304 12.82 4.05 17.93
C LEU A 304 13.19 5.43 18.51
N ASP A 305 13.06 5.63 19.82
CA ASP A 305 13.10 6.96 20.48
C ASP A 305 14.42 7.74 20.29
N SER A 306 15.52 7.05 20.00
CA SER A 306 16.85 7.65 19.85
C SER A 306 17.25 7.93 18.39
N LEU A 307 16.32 7.78 17.44
CA LEU A 307 16.59 7.84 16.01
C LEU A 307 15.98 9.09 15.36
N ALA A 308 16.69 9.63 14.38
CA ALA A 308 16.19 10.69 13.51
C ALA A 308 15.38 10.03 12.37
N LEU A 309 14.06 9.96 12.53
CA LEU A 309 13.17 9.21 11.64
C LEU A 309 12.10 10.09 11.00
N PRO A 310 11.60 9.74 9.81
CA PRO A 310 10.43 10.37 9.22
C PRO A 310 9.21 10.24 10.14
N PRO A 311 8.32 11.24 10.21
CA PRO A 311 7.11 11.20 11.04
C PRO A 311 6.01 10.27 10.48
N VAL A 312 6.18 9.77 9.25
CA VAL A 312 5.24 8.88 8.54
C VAL A 312 5.68 7.42 8.60
N SER A 313 4.80 6.48 8.22
CA SER A 313 5.18 5.07 8.04
C SER A 313 6.34 4.91 7.06
N PHE A 314 7.41 4.24 7.50
CA PHE A 314 8.62 3.98 6.73
C PHE A 314 8.99 2.48 6.73
N LEU A 315 9.87 2.08 5.80
CA LEU A 315 10.51 0.77 5.80
C LEU A 315 11.97 0.89 6.24
N CYS A 316 12.42 -0.04 7.07
CA CYS A 316 13.82 -0.19 7.41
C CYS A 316 14.50 -1.14 6.42
N GLY A 317 15.65 -0.75 5.88
CA GLY A 317 16.49 -1.59 5.04
C GLY A 317 17.58 -2.31 5.85
N LEU A 318 17.63 -3.64 5.75
CA LEU A 318 18.59 -4.50 6.45
C LEU A 318 19.55 -5.14 5.44
N LEU A 319 20.85 -4.90 5.59
CA LEU A 319 21.90 -5.48 4.75
C LEU A 319 21.95 -7.01 4.91
N ILE A 320 21.82 -7.71 3.78
CA ILE A 320 21.89 -9.17 3.70
C ILE A 320 23.11 -9.63 2.93
N GLN A 321 23.64 -10.79 3.30
CA GLN A 321 24.78 -11.41 2.65
C GLN A 321 24.33 -12.19 1.41
N LYS A 322 25.26 -12.43 0.48
CA LYS A 322 25.01 -13.09 -0.80
C LYS A 322 24.36 -14.48 -0.65
N LEU A 323 24.77 -15.24 0.36
CA LEU A 323 24.20 -16.56 0.66
C LEU A 323 22.78 -16.49 1.25
N GLU A 324 22.32 -15.32 1.69
CA GLU A 324 21.00 -15.10 2.26
C GLU A 324 19.97 -14.68 1.20
N VAL A 325 20.43 -14.28 0.01
CA VAL A 325 19.57 -13.82 -1.10
C VAL A 325 18.47 -14.83 -1.49
N PRO A 326 18.73 -16.15 -1.60
CA PRO A 326 17.66 -17.11 -1.89
C PRO A 326 16.53 -17.07 -0.87
N TRP A 327 16.86 -16.92 0.41
CA TRP A 327 15.89 -16.82 1.50
C TRP A 327 15.13 -15.50 1.46
N ALA A 328 15.80 -14.38 1.15
CA ALA A 328 15.13 -13.09 0.98
C ALA A 328 14.11 -13.11 -0.17
N LYS A 329 14.38 -13.86 -1.25
CA LYS A 329 13.47 -13.98 -2.40
C LYS A 329 12.30 -14.93 -2.16
N VAL A 330 12.56 -16.06 -1.51
CA VAL A 330 11.61 -17.17 -1.44
C VAL A 330 10.85 -17.22 -0.12
N PHE A 331 11.52 -16.92 1.00
CA PHE A 331 10.92 -17.01 2.33
C PHE A 331 11.50 -15.96 3.30
N PRO A 332 11.27 -14.66 3.03
CA PRO A 332 11.95 -13.54 3.71
C PRO A 332 11.67 -13.47 5.21
N LEU A 333 10.49 -13.90 5.67
CA LEU A 333 10.15 -13.91 7.10
C LEU A 333 11.14 -14.76 7.91
N ARG A 334 11.56 -15.92 7.38
CA ARG A 334 12.55 -16.77 8.02
C ARG A 334 13.89 -16.07 8.17
N LEU A 335 14.35 -15.38 7.11
CA LEU A 335 15.59 -14.61 7.16
C LEU A 335 15.53 -13.49 8.19
N LEU A 336 14.41 -12.75 8.20
CA LEU A 336 14.17 -11.68 9.16
C LEU A 336 14.29 -12.18 10.60
N LEU A 337 13.59 -13.28 10.94
CA LEU A 337 13.58 -13.85 12.28
C LEU A 337 14.93 -14.50 12.67
N ALA A 338 15.63 -15.12 11.72
CA ALA A 338 16.98 -15.66 11.93
C ALA A 338 17.98 -14.55 12.28
N LEU A 339 17.91 -13.41 11.60
CA LEU A 339 18.71 -12.22 11.93
C LEU A 339 18.37 -11.70 13.34
N GLY A 340 17.09 -11.69 13.73
CA GLY A 340 16.69 -11.34 15.09
C GLY A 340 17.33 -12.22 16.15
N SER A 341 17.28 -13.54 15.96
CA SER A 341 17.93 -14.49 16.87
C SER A 341 19.45 -14.29 16.92
N ARG A 342 20.11 -14.10 15.75
CA ARG A 342 21.56 -13.87 15.66
C ARG A 342 22.03 -12.67 16.49
N TYR A 343 21.25 -11.60 16.51
CA TYR A 343 21.57 -10.36 17.22
C TYR A 343 20.85 -10.22 18.57
N THR A 344 20.08 -11.22 18.99
CA THR A 344 19.27 -11.18 20.23
C THR A 344 18.33 -9.96 20.26
N VAL A 345 17.72 -9.62 19.11
CA VAL A 345 16.75 -8.53 18.97
C VAL A 345 15.45 -9.11 18.41
N TYR A 346 14.32 -8.74 19.00
CA TYR A 346 13.00 -9.19 18.54
C TYR A 346 12.27 -8.09 17.74
N PRO A 347 11.64 -8.42 16.60
CA PRO A 347 11.75 -9.69 15.87
C PRO A 347 13.03 -9.77 15.03
N CYS A 348 13.67 -8.63 14.75
CA CYS A 348 14.91 -8.46 13.98
C CYS A 348 15.63 -7.16 14.36
N PRO A 349 16.94 -7.02 14.11
CA PRO A 349 17.65 -5.75 14.34
C PRO A 349 17.22 -4.67 13.33
N LEU A 350 17.31 -3.41 13.72
CA LEU A 350 17.26 -2.28 12.77
C LEU A 350 18.62 -2.02 12.11
N THR A 351 19.70 -2.39 12.81
CA THR A 351 21.08 -2.09 12.39
C THR A 351 21.61 -3.13 11.41
N SER A 352 22.12 -2.63 10.29
CA SER A 352 22.92 -3.36 9.32
C SER A 352 24.38 -3.39 9.76
N VAL A 353 24.95 -4.59 9.80
CA VAL A 353 26.37 -4.82 10.11
C VAL A 353 27.07 -5.30 8.85
N ARG A 354 28.05 -4.51 8.39
CA ARG A 354 28.89 -4.84 7.22
C ARG A 354 29.88 -5.95 7.57
N PHE A 355 30.29 -6.73 6.56
CA PHE A 355 31.31 -7.79 6.68
C PHE A 355 31.03 -8.87 7.74
N ARG A 356 29.76 -9.04 8.13
CA ARG A 356 29.34 -10.13 9.01
C ARG A 356 29.27 -11.46 8.26
N ASP A 357 29.37 -12.55 9.01
CA ASP A 357 29.01 -13.87 8.48
C ASP A 357 27.52 -13.93 8.11
N SER A 358 27.23 -14.78 7.13
CA SER A 358 25.86 -15.10 6.73
C SER A 358 25.17 -16.00 7.78
N VAL A 359 23.88 -15.77 8.03
CA VAL A 359 23.06 -16.63 8.91
C VAL A 359 22.58 -17.90 8.20
N PHE A 360 22.65 -17.91 6.86
CA PHE A 360 22.42 -19.08 6.03
C PHE A 360 23.58 -19.27 5.06
N ARG A 361 23.93 -20.53 4.83
CA ARG A 361 24.98 -20.99 3.90
C ARG A 361 24.32 -21.71 2.73
N GLU A 362 24.96 -22.74 2.19
CA GLU A 362 24.33 -23.63 1.23
C GLU A 362 23.07 -24.28 1.83
N THR A 363 21.98 -24.36 1.07
CA THR A 363 20.66 -24.70 1.60
C THR A 363 20.54 -26.09 2.23
N GLY A 364 21.46 -27.02 1.97
CA GLY A 364 21.48 -28.33 2.63
C GLY A 364 20.16 -29.08 2.56
N HIS A 365 19.78 -29.74 3.66
CA HIS A 365 18.55 -30.53 3.78
C HIS A 365 17.48 -29.81 4.63
N THR A 366 16.89 -28.76 4.08
CA THR A 366 15.73 -28.09 4.68
C THR A 366 14.41 -28.66 4.16
N ILE A 367 13.35 -28.63 4.99
CA ILE A 367 11.97 -28.91 4.57
C ILE A 367 11.53 -28.00 3.41
N MET A 368 12.09 -26.79 3.33
CA MET A 368 11.76 -25.82 2.29
C MET A 368 12.14 -26.28 0.89
N ASN A 369 13.06 -27.24 0.74
CA ASN A 369 13.35 -27.87 -0.55
C ASN A 369 12.15 -28.65 -1.12
N LEU A 370 11.19 -29.06 -0.28
CA LEU A 370 9.95 -29.71 -0.72
C LEU A 370 8.85 -28.70 -1.04
N LEU A 371 8.95 -27.50 -0.48
CA LEU A 371 7.89 -26.49 -0.51
C LEU A 371 8.19 -25.37 -1.51
N THR A 372 9.44 -25.21 -1.91
CA THR A 372 9.93 -24.07 -2.69
C THR A 372 11.12 -24.42 -3.58
N ASP A 373 11.30 -23.68 -4.67
CA ASP A 373 12.50 -23.74 -5.51
C ASP A 373 13.49 -22.62 -5.15
N LEU A 374 14.41 -22.93 -4.24
CA LEU A 374 15.46 -22.00 -3.79
C LEU A 374 16.56 -21.75 -4.83
N ARG A 375 16.60 -22.49 -5.95
CA ARG A 375 17.67 -22.40 -6.94
C ARG A 375 17.25 -21.59 -8.16
N ASN A 376 16.12 -21.91 -8.76
CA ASN A 376 15.66 -21.24 -9.98
C ASN A 376 14.43 -20.35 -9.75
N TYR A 377 13.90 -20.30 -8.52
CA TYR A 377 12.76 -19.46 -8.15
C TYR A 377 11.50 -19.73 -8.97
N GLN A 378 11.33 -20.97 -9.46
CA GLN A 378 10.19 -21.33 -10.32
C GLN A 378 8.86 -21.39 -9.57
N TYR A 379 8.91 -21.78 -8.30
CA TYR A 379 7.74 -21.82 -7.42
C TYR A 379 8.14 -21.50 -5.98
N SER A 380 7.20 -20.93 -5.24
CA SER A 380 7.34 -20.60 -3.83
C SER A 380 6.11 -21.08 -3.04
N LEU A 381 6.24 -21.11 -1.73
CA LEU A 381 5.18 -21.45 -0.81
C LEU A 381 4.15 -20.30 -0.86
N PRO A 382 2.88 -20.55 -1.19
CA PRO A 382 1.88 -19.48 -1.21
C PRO A 382 1.74 -18.90 0.20
N VAL A 383 1.86 -17.59 0.31
CA VAL A 383 1.65 -16.86 1.57
C VAL A 383 0.27 -16.21 1.49
N VAL A 384 -0.59 -16.50 2.46
CA VAL A 384 -1.88 -15.83 2.59
C VAL A 384 -1.67 -14.59 3.44
N GLU A 385 -1.93 -13.41 2.87
CA GLU A 385 -1.67 -12.15 3.55
C GLU A 385 -2.46 -12.08 4.88
N SER A 386 -1.84 -11.56 5.94
CA SER A 386 -2.46 -11.44 7.27
C SER A 386 -2.84 -12.76 7.96
N LEU A 387 -2.55 -13.94 7.37
CA LEU A 387 -2.71 -15.23 8.04
C LEU A 387 -1.69 -15.38 9.17
N ARG A 388 -2.13 -15.88 10.32
CA ARG A 388 -1.28 -16.03 11.51
C ARG A 388 -1.38 -17.42 12.08
N VAL A 389 -0.28 -17.90 12.64
CA VAL A 389 -0.23 -19.20 13.33
C VAL A 389 0.22 -18.93 14.76
N HIS A 390 -0.64 -19.21 15.74
CA HIS A 390 -0.40 -19.00 17.16
C HIS A 390 -0.35 -20.34 17.88
N MET A 391 0.79 -20.65 18.48
CA MET A 391 1.00 -21.86 19.26
C MET A 391 0.98 -21.51 20.76
N GLU A 392 0.08 -22.16 21.48
CA GLU A 392 -0.13 -22.05 22.92
C GLU A 392 -0.10 -23.45 23.56
N MET A 393 -0.09 -23.51 24.89
CA MET A 393 -0.14 -24.79 25.59
C MET A 393 -1.44 -25.55 25.24
N GLY A 394 -1.29 -26.70 24.58
CA GLY A 394 -2.40 -27.57 24.17
C GLY A 394 -3.19 -27.11 22.94
N ASN A 395 -2.90 -25.94 22.36
CA ASN A 395 -3.63 -25.41 21.21
C ASN A 395 -2.69 -24.77 20.18
N SER A 396 -2.91 -25.09 18.90
CA SER A 396 -2.30 -24.39 17.77
C SER A 396 -3.39 -23.79 16.91
N ASN A 397 -3.51 -22.47 16.89
CA ASN A 397 -4.54 -21.74 16.17
C ASN A 397 -3.97 -21.22 14.86
N ILE A 398 -4.57 -21.63 13.74
CA ILE A 398 -4.29 -21.13 12.40
C ILE A 398 -5.42 -20.17 12.06
N GLU A 399 -5.13 -18.88 12.11
CA GLU A 399 -6.11 -17.81 11.98
C GLU A 399 -6.05 -17.22 10.57
N ILE A 400 -7.13 -17.44 9.82
CA ILE A 400 -7.27 -17.02 8.43
C ILE A 400 -8.24 -15.83 8.40
N PRO A 401 -7.82 -14.65 7.92
CA PRO A 401 -8.72 -13.52 7.78
C PRO A 401 -9.87 -13.85 6.80
N LYS A 402 -11.12 -13.57 7.20
CA LYS A 402 -12.29 -13.81 6.33
C LYS A 402 -12.20 -13.07 4.99
N SER A 403 -11.58 -11.90 4.97
CA SER A 403 -11.32 -11.11 3.76
C SER A 403 -10.42 -11.83 2.74
N ARG A 404 -9.65 -12.84 3.16
CA ARG A 404 -8.67 -13.58 2.34
C ARG A 404 -9.18 -14.96 1.91
N PHE A 405 -10.49 -15.18 1.98
CA PHE A 405 -11.13 -16.43 1.54
C PHE A 405 -10.74 -16.85 0.12
N ASN A 406 -10.80 -15.92 -0.83
CA ASN A 406 -10.47 -16.22 -2.23
C ASN A 406 -9.00 -16.63 -2.43
N GLU A 407 -8.08 -16.04 -1.68
CA GLU A 407 -6.67 -16.42 -1.72
C GLU A 407 -6.45 -17.82 -1.14
N MET A 408 -7.06 -18.09 0.01
CA MET A 408 -7.01 -19.42 0.62
C MET A 408 -7.63 -20.49 -0.27
N LEU A 409 -8.73 -20.19 -0.96
CA LEU A 409 -9.36 -21.12 -1.90
C LEU A 409 -8.43 -21.43 -3.09
N LYS A 410 -7.64 -20.46 -3.57
CA LYS A 410 -6.60 -20.72 -4.59
C LYS A 410 -5.57 -21.70 -4.07
N VAL A 411 -5.09 -21.53 -2.83
CA VAL A 411 -4.16 -22.46 -2.18
C VAL A 411 -4.72 -23.89 -2.16
N VAL A 412 -5.95 -24.06 -1.69
CA VAL A 412 -6.61 -25.38 -1.60
C VAL A 412 -6.83 -26.01 -2.98
N ASN A 413 -7.11 -25.21 -4.00
CA ASN A 413 -7.33 -25.68 -5.37
C ASN A 413 -6.03 -26.04 -6.09
N SER A 414 -4.92 -25.35 -5.80
CA SER A 414 -3.59 -25.68 -6.36
C SER A 414 -2.88 -26.80 -5.60
N ALA A 415 -3.29 -27.06 -4.36
CA ALA A 415 -2.68 -28.05 -3.49
C ALA A 415 -2.91 -29.49 -3.98
N ASN A 416 -1.93 -30.36 -3.76
CA ASN A 416 -2.07 -31.79 -3.98
C ASN A 416 -3.19 -32.37 -3.08
N GLU A 417 -3.83 -33.46 -3.48
CA GLU A 417 -4.87 -34.14 -2.69
C GLU A 417 -4.40 -34.48 -1.27
N HIS A 418 -3.14 -34.89 -1.10
CA HIS A 418 -2.59 -35.35 0.18
C HIS A 418 -1.82 -34.29 0.96
N VAL A 419 -1.54 -33.11 0.38
CA VAL A 419 -0.72 -32.07 1.04
C VAL A 419 -1.29 -30.69 0.78
N ILE A 420 -1.53 -29.94 1.86
CA ILE A 420 -1.86 -28.51 1.81
C ILE A 420 -0.79 -27.76 2.59
N SER A 421 -0.12 -26.81 1.94
CA SER A 421 0.95 -26.04 2.57
C SER A 421 0.86 -24.56 2.21
N PHE A 422 1.05 -23.70 3.20
CA PHE A 422 1.05 -22.24 3.01
C PHE A 422 1.91 -21.55 4.07
N GLY A 423 2.44 -20.39 3.72
CA GLY A 423 3.17 -19.50 4.62
C GLY A 423 2.25 -18.62 5.45
N ALA A 424 2.73 -18.22 6.62
CA ALA A 424 2.07 -17.30 7.52
C ALA A 424 2.84 -15.97 7.59
N CYS A 425 2.15 -14.91 8.00
CA CYS A 425 2.74 -13.59 8.22
C CYS A 425 3.28 -13.46 9.65
N PHE A 426 4.17 -12.47 9.85
CA PHE A 426 4.57 -12.06 11.19
C PHE A 426 3.33 -11.63 12.00
N SER A 427 3.29 -11.99 13.29
CA SER A 427 2.17 -11.65 14.16
C SER A 427 2.63 -10.74 15.29
N THR A 428 2.10 -9.53 15.34
CA THR A 428 2.31 -8.58 16.44
C THR A 428 1.54 -8.95 17.71
N GLU A 429 0.62 -9.92 17.65
CA GLU A 429 -0.10 -10.43 18.83
C GLU A 429 0.67 -11.54 19.56
N ALA A 430 1.66 -12.16 18.90
CA ALA A 430 2.52 -13.16 19.50
C ALA A 430 3.64 -12.50 20.32
N ASP A 431 3.93 -13.10 21.48
CA ASP A 431 5.03 -12.67 22.36
C ASP A 431 6.39 -13.29 21.98
N SER A 432 6.37 -14.24 21.05
CA SER A 432 7.55 -14.90 20.52
C SER A 432 7.28 -15.53 19.15
N HIS A 433 8.34 -15.90 18.42
CA HIS A 433 8.24 -16.66 17.16
C HIS A 433 9.24 -17.80 17.14
N LEU A 434 8.86 -18.89 16.46
CA LEU A 434 9.80 -19.93 16.05
C LEU A 434 10.81 -19.36 15.06
N VAL A 435 12.05 -19.82 15.18
CA VAL A 435 13.18 -19.39 14.34
C VAL A 435 13.91 -20.62 13.85
N CYS A 436 14.11 -20.69 12.53
CA CYS A 436 14.93 -21.71 11.90
C CYS A 436 16.37 -21.19 11.78
N LEU A 437 17.32 -21.87 12.44
CA LEU A 437 18.73 -21.55 12.36
C LEU A 437 19.48 -22.65 11.61
N GLN A 438 20.46 -22.25 10.81
CA GLN A 438 21.37 -23.19 10.17
C GLN A 438 22.70 -23.25 10.93
N ASN A 439 23.08 -24.45 11.34
CA ASN A 439 24.34 -24.72 12.02
C ASN A 439 25.51 -24.75 11.02
N GLU A 440 26.73 -24.77 11.54
CA GLU A 440 27.94 -24.76 10.72
C GLU A 440 28.10 -25.99 9.82
N ASP A 441 27.55 -27.13 10.26
CA ASP A 441 27.51 -28.41 9.54
C ASP A 441 26.40 -28.45 8.47
N GLY A 442 25.63 -27.38 8.32
CA GLY A 442 24.52 -27.26 7.37
C GLY A 442 23.19 -27.86 7.87
N SER A 443 23.15 -28.42 9.09
CA SER A 443 21.92 -28.89 9.71
C SER A 443 21.02 -27.72 10.16
N TYR A 444 19.72 -27.97 10.19
CA TYR A 444 18.73 -26.99 10.64
C TYR A 444 18.22 -27.32 12.04
N GLN A 445 18.04 -26.29 12.86
CA GLN A 445 17.50 -26.40 14.20
C GLN A 445 16.41 -25.38 14.45
N THR A 446 15.44 -25.77 15.28
CA THR A 446 14.38 -24.90 15.77
C THR A 446 14.83 -24.21 17.05
N GLN A 447 14.70 -22.89 17.07
CA GLN A 447 14.73 -22.09 18.28
C GLN A 447 13.47 -21.21 18.34
N ALA A 448 13.38 -20.35 19.35
CA ALA A 448 12.35 -19.33 19.40
C ALA A 448 12.91 -18.05 20.02
N ASN A 449 12.62 -16.93 19.37
CA ASN A 449 12.99 -15.59 19.81
C ASN A 449 11.77 -14.92 20.45
N SER A 450 11.95 -14.11 21.49
CA SER A 450 10.84 -13.59 22.31
C SER A 450 11.02 -12.10 22.60
N ILE A 451 9.91 -11.39 22.79
CA ILE A 451 9.93 -9.98 23.18
C ILE A 451 10.70 -9.85 24.51
N PRO A 452 11.71 -8.95 24.61
CA PRO A 452 12.45 -8.75 25.84
C PRO A 452 11.54 -8.48 27.03
N GLY A 453 11.76 -9.20 28.13
CA GLY A 453 10.98 -9.05 29.37
C GLY A 453 9.60 -9.70 29.37
N LYS A 454 9.16 -10.35 28.28
CA LYS A 454 7.89 -11.11 28.25
C LYS A 454 8.11 -12.60 28.41
N THR A 455 7.22 -13.25 29.16
CA THR A 455 7.15 -14.72 29.24
C THR A 455 6.44 -15.29 28.02
N ARG A 456 6.98 -16.36 27.45
CA ARG A 456 6.40 -17.03 26.29
C ARG A 456 5.03 -17.61 26.61
N ARG A 457 3.98 -17.12 25.93
CA ARG A 457 2.62 -17.66 26.02
C ARG A 457 2.09 -18.02 24.64
N VAL A 458 2.26 -17.11 23.67
CA VAL A 458 1.85 -17.28 22.28
C VAL A 458 3.08 -17.24 21.38
N THR A 459 3.37 -18.38 20.75
CA THR A 459 4.51 -18.50 19.82
C THR A 459 4.00 -18.50 18.38
N GLY A 460 4.44 -17.53 17.59
CA GLY A 460 4.18 -17.48 16.16
C GLY A 460 4.96 -18.53 15.37
N ALA A 461 4.38 -19.06 14.29
CA ALA A 461 5.06 -19.93 13.32
C ALA A 461 5.01 -19.34 11.91
N SER A 462 6.00 -19.67 11.07
CA SER A 462 6.19 -19.07 9.75
C SER A 462 5.43 -19.78 8.62
N PHE A 463 5.06 -21.05 8.80
CA PHE A 463 4.30 -21.81 7.80
C PHE A 463 3.51 -22.97 8.42
N VAL A 464 2.57 -23.52 7.64
CA VAL A 464 1.82 -24.73 7.98
C VAL A 464 1.91 -25.75 6.86
N VAL A 465 2.04 -27.03 7.20
CA VAL A 465 1.87 -28.15 6.28
C VAL A 465 0.89 -29.16 6.87
N PHE A 466 -0.22 -29.39 6.19
CA PHE A 466 -1.10 -30.52 6.43
C PHE A 466 -0.69 -31.68 5.52
N ASN A 467 -0.50 -32.85 6.11
CA ASN A 467 -0.11 -34.07 5.42
C ASN A 467 -1.12 -35.19 5.67
N GLY A 468 -1.86 -35.59 4.64
CA GLY A 468 -2.93 -36.60 4.65
C GLY A 468 -2.44 -38.05 4.66
N ALA A 469 -1.16 -38.30 4.91
CA ALA A 469 -0.56 -39.64 4.84
C ALA A 469 -0.49 -40.39 6.20
N LEU A 470 -1.29 -40.00 7.20
CA LEU A 470 -1.30 -40.71 8.48
C LEU A 470 -1.96 -42.09 8.32
N LYS A 471 -1.18 -43.15 8.58
CA LYS A 471 -1.66 -44.53 8.50
C LYS A 471 -2.56 -44.86 9.70
N ALA A 472 -3.67 -45.55 9.45
CA ALA A 472 -4.57 -46.05 10.49
C ALA A 472 -3.87 -46.95 11.53
N SER A 473 -2.82 -47.67 11.11
CA SER A 473 -2.00 -48.51 11.99
C SER A 473 -1.07 -47.73 12.94
N SER A 474 -1.03 -46.40 12.85
CA SER A 474 -0.14 -45.58 13.70
C SER A 474 -0.60 -45.48 15.16
N GLY A 475 -1.89 -45.73 15.44
CA GLY A 475 -2.49 -45.54 16.77
C GLY A 475 -2.72 -44.08 17.17
N PHE A 476 -2.55 -43.14 16.22
CA PHE A 476 -2.79 -41.72 16.43
C PHE A 476 -4.03 -41.26 15.65
N ILE A 477 -4.77 -40.33 16.24
CA ILE A 477 -5.88 -39.62 15.57
C ILE A 477 -5.29 -38.63 14.56
N ALA A 478 -4.37 -37.79 15.04
CA ALA A 478 -3.55 -36.87 14.27
C ALA A 478 -2.25 -36.62 15.03
N LYS A 479 -1.22 -36.12 14.33
CA LYS A 479 0.05 -35.70 14.94
C LYS A 479 0.36 -34.26 14.57
N SER A 480 0.54 -33.41 15.58
CA SER A 480 1.12 -32.09 15.43
C SER A 480 2.61 -32.15 15.76
N SER A 481 3.44 -31.43 15.02
CA SER A 481 4.88 -31.33 15.27
C SER A 481 5.45 -30.03 14.73
N ILE A 482 6.47 -29.50 15.41
CA ILE A 482 7.24 -28.36 14.90
C ILE A 482 8.31 -28.89 13.96
N VAL A 483 8.42 -28.31 12.77
CA VAL A 483 9.46 -28.61 11.79
C VAL A 483 10.10 -27.29 11.40
N GLU A 484 11.37 -27.10 11.78
CA GLU A 484 12.09 -25.84 11.60
C GLU A 484 11.35 -24.67 12.27
N ASP A 485 10.81 -23.71 11.51
CA ASP A 485 10.01 -22.58 12.02
C ASP A 485 8.52 -22.69 11.69
N GLY A 486 8.04 -23.88 11.30
CA GLY A 486 6.65 -24.11 10.92
C GLY A 486 5.97 -25.26 11.68
N LEU A 487 4.66 -25.37 11.43
CA LEU A 487 3.78 -26.37 12.01
C LEU A 487 3.46 -27.46 10.98
N MET A 488 3.79 -28.71 11.28
CA MET A 488 3.45 -29.89 10.48
C MET A 488 2.35 -30.68 11.17
N VAL A 489 1.24 -30.89 10.48
CA VAL A 489 0.05 -31.58 10.99
C VAL A 489 -0.24 -32.80 10.11
N GLN A 490 0.03 -34.00 10.64
CA GLN A 490 -0.24 -35.26 9.96
C GLN A 490 -1.63 -35.77 10.34
N ILE A 491 -2.47 -35.97 9.34
CA ILE A 491 -3.88 -36.35 9.49
C ILE A 491 -4.24 -37.53 8.58
N PRO A 492 -5.29 -38.30 8.93
CA PRO A 492 -5.85 -39.31 8.04
C PRO A 492 -6.43 -38.68 6.76
N PRO A 493 -6.55 -39.44 5.66
CA PRO A 493 -7.17 -38.96 4.42
C PRO A 493 -8.59 -38.41 4.61
N GLU A 494 -9.40 -39.05 5.46
CA GLU A 494 -10.78 -38.61 5.76
C GLU A 494 -10.81 -37.22 6.43
N THR A 495 -9.92 -36.98 7.39
CA THR A 495 -9.79 -35.67 8.05
C THR A 495 -9.26 -34.61 7.08
N MET A 496 -8.39 -34.99 6.14
CA MET A 496 -7.93 -34.08 5.08
C MET A 496 -9.08 -33.63 4.19
N GLU A 497 -9.97 -34.56 3.79
CA GLU A 497 -11.16 -34.20 2.99
C GLU A 497 -12.10 -33.27 3.77
N GLY A 498 -12.33 -33.57 5.06
CA GLY A 498 -13.08 -32.69 5.95
C GLY A 498 -12.49 -31.27 6.06
N LEU A 499 -11.16 -31.17 6.19
CA LEU A 499 -10.45 -29.89 6.22
C LEU A 499 -10.62 -29.13 4.88
N ARG A 500 -10.48 -29.81 3.74
CA ARG A 500 -10.67 -29.19 2.42
C ARG A 500 -12.08 -28.65 2.27
N GLN A 501 -13.09 -29.42 2.68
CA GLN A 501 -14.48 -28.99 2.62
C GLN A 501 -14.72 -27.79 3.54
N ALA A 502 -14.21 -27.82 4.77
CA ALA A 502 -14.37 -26.70 5.70
C ALA A 502 -13.73 -25.40 5.17
N LEU A 503 -12.54 -25.49 4.57
CA LEU A 503 -11.88 -24.35 3.92
C LEU A 503 -12.65 -23.83 2.71
N ARG A 504 -13.32 -24.70 1.93
CA ARG A 504 -14.20 -24.30 0.82
C ARG A 504 -15.48 -23.63 1.29
N ASP A 505 -15.99 -24.03 2.45
CA ASP A 505 -17.23 -23.51 3.02
C ASP A 505 -17.01 -22.28 3.93
N GLN A 506 -15.77 -21.80 4.05
CA GLN A 506 -15.38 -20.73 4.97
C GLN A 506 -15.80 -21.02 6.43
N SER A 507 -15.66 -22.28 6.85
CA SER A 507 -16.04 -22.74 8.17
C SER A 507 -14.80 -23.13 8.99
N ASP A 508 -14.92 -22.95 10.31
CA ASP A 508 -13.88 -23.34 11.26
C ASP A 508 -13.75 -24.87 11.31
N PHE A 509 -12.53 -25.36 11.54
CA PHE A 509 -12.23 -26.78 11.58
C PHE A 509 -11.28 -27.11 12.72
N GLN A 510 -11.57 -28.17 13.48
CA GLN A 510 -10.77 -28.61 14.61
C GLN A 510 -10.21 -30.01 14.39
N ILE A 511 -8.91 -30.16 14.65
CA ILE A 511 -8.17 -31.42 14.51
C ILE A 511 -7.61 -31.81 15.89
N PRO A 512 -8.23 -32.77 16.59
CA PRO A 512 -7.68 -33.31 17.83
C PRO A 512 -6.45 -34.18 17.51
N CYS A 513 -5.31 -33.81 18.08
CA CYS A 513 -4.03 -34.50 17.94
C CYS A 513 -3.73 -35.33 19.19
N GLY A 514 -3.09 -36.49 18.99
CA GLY A 514 -2.74 -37.42 20.06
C GLY A 514 -3.07 -38.87 19.72
N LYS A 515 -2.81 -39.75 20.69
CA LYS A 515 -3.15 -41.18 20.59
C LYS A 515 -4.66 -41.40 20.72
N ALA A 516 -5.18 -42.39 20.01
CA ALA A 516 -6.61 -42.71 20.06
C ALA A 516 -7.09 -43.12 21.47
N ASP A 517 -6.23 -43.85 22.21
CA ASP A 517 -6.59 -44.51 23.48
C ASP A 517 -6.26 -43.68 24.74
N SER A 518 -5.85 -42.41 24.60
CA SER A 518 -5.39 -41.57 25.73
C SER A 518 -6.06 -40.20 25.70
N GLU A 519 -6.77 -39.85 26.77
CA GLU A 519 -7.41 -38.53 26.92
C GLU A 519 -6.49 -37.46 27.53
N GLU A 520 -5.43 -37.86 28.26
CA GLU A 520 -4.65 -36.94 29.11
C GLU A 520 -3.66 -36.02 28.37
N THR A 521 -3.45 -36.19 27.06
CA THR A 521 -2.46 -35.42 26.28
C THR A 521 -2.97 -35.00 24.89
N ARG A 522 -4.24 -34.58 24.79
CA ARG A 522 -4.80 -34.09 23.51
C ARG A 522 -4.40 -32.64 23.26
N GLU A 523 -3.64 -32.43 22.20
CA GLU A 523 -3.39 -31.10 21.62
C GLU A 523 -4.43 -30.84 20.53
N ASN A 524 -4.88 -29.61 20.36
CA ASN A 524 -5.83 -29.27 19.29
C ASN A 524 -5.18 -28.34 18.28
N VAL A 525 -5.32 -28.66 16.99
CA VAL A 525 -5.06 -27.72 15.91
C VAL A 525 -6.40 -27.14 15.47
N ASN A 526 -6.56 -25.83 15.60
CA ASN A 526 -7.79 -25.11 15.27
C ASN A 526 -7.55 -24.24 14.04
N VAL A 527 -8.25 -24.50 12.94
CA VAL A 527 -8.29 -23.63 11.76
C VAL A 527 -9.51 -22.73 11.91
N ARG A 528 -9.30 -21.42 12.02
CA ARG A 528 -10.35 -20.45 12.34
C ARG A 528 -10.40 -19.32 11.33
N TRP A 529 -11.61 -18.92 10.96
CA TRP A 529 -11.86 -17.75 10.14
C TRP A 529 -12.13 -16.54 11.03
N VAL A 530 -11.20 -15.59 11.02
CA VAL A 530 -11.24 -14.42 11.92
C VAL A 530 -11.61 -13.14 11.20
N ASP A 531 -12.35 -12.28 11.88
CA ASP A 531 -12.58 -10.88 11.47
C ASP A 531 -11.41 -10.03 11.97
N TRP A 532 -10.26 -10.18 11.30
CA TRP A 532 -9.05 -9.46 11.65
C TRP A 532 -8.46 -8.75 10.43
N SER A 533 -7.99 -7.53 10.65
CA SER A 533 -7.23 -6.74 9.69
C SER A 533 -5.98 -6.19 10.37
N ALA A 534 -4.83 -6.29 9.69
CA ALA A 534 -3.60 -5.69 10.19
C ALA A 534 -3.76 -4.17 10.34
N PRO A 535 -3.18 -3.55 11.37
CA PRO A 535 -3.04 -2.10 11.42
C PRO A 535 -2.26 -1.63 10.19
N VAL A 536 -2.88 -0.78 9.37
CA VAL A 536 -2.28 -0.17 8.18
C VAL A 536 -2.07 1.33 8.41
N ASN A 537 -1.16 1.94 7.65
CA ASN A 537 -1.00 3.40 7.59
C ASN A 537 -0.75 4.09 8.94
N ALA A 538 0.02 3.44 9.83
CA ALA A 538 0.41 4.00 11.11
C ALA A 538 1.08 5.38 10.95
N GLY A 539 0.61 6.35 11.73
CA GLY A 539 1.14 7.73 11.72
C GLY A 539 0.74 8.58 10.50
N VAL A 540 -0.07 8.06 9.57
CA VAL A 540 -0.55 8.87 8.43
C VAL A 540 -1.68 9.78 8.89
N THR A 541 -1.60 11.06 8.53
CA THR A 541 -2.63 12.07 8.81
C THR A 541 -3.12 12.70 7.52
N SER A 542 -4.40 13.06 7.49
CA SER A 542 -5.04 13.77 6.38
C SER A 542 -4.38 15.14 6.13
N PRO A 543 -3.92 15.44 4.90
CA PRO A 543 -3.50 16.78 4.51
C PRO A 543 -4.65 17.79 4.47
N VAL A 544 -5.92 17.35 4.46
CA VAL A 544 -7.08 18.24 4.45
C VAL A 544 -7.26 18.91 5.80
N ASP A 545 -7.27 18.13 6.89
CA ASP A 545 -7.69 18.59 8.22
C ASP A 545 -6.89 17.98 9.39
N GLY A 546 -5.81 17.24 9.12
CA GLY A 546 -4.94 16.66 10.14
C GLY A 546 -5.53 15.44 10.87
N ARG A 547 -6.70 14.93 10.45
CA ARG A 547 -7.28 13.71 11.06
C ARG A 547 -6.39 12.49 10.84
N SER A 548 -6.31 11.61 11.83
CA SER A 548 -5.57 10.35 11.69
C SER A 548 -6.24 9.43 10.66
N LEU A 549 -5.43 8.88 9.75
CA LEU A 549 -5.79 7.83 8.81
C LEU A 549 -5.18 6.47 9.20
N GLU A 550 -4.75 6.33 10.46
CA GLU A 550 -4.27 5.07 10.99
C GLU A 550 -5.39 4.02 11.00
N GLY A 551 -5.08 2.82 10.51
CA GLY A 551 -6.05 1.73 10.34
C GLY A 551 -6.98 1.89 9.14
N VAL A 552 -6.92 3.00 8.41
CA VAL A 552 -7.73 3.21 7.21
C VAL A 552 -7.12 2.48 6.02
N PHE A 553 -7.92 1.69 5.32
CA PHE A 553 -7.48 0.99 4.12
C PHE A 553 -7.15 1.96 2.99
N SER A 554 -6.05 1.71 2.27
CA SER A 554 -5.64 2.50 1.13
C SER A 554 -5.22 1.65 -0.06
N ILE A 555 -5.30 2.23 -1.25
CA ILE A 555 -4.74 1.66 -2.48
C ILE A 555 -3.75 2.65 -3.08
N ARG A 556 -2.62 2.14 -3.57
CA ARG A 556 -1.70 2.92 -4.38
C ARG A 556 -2.25 3.07 -5.79
N VAL A 557 -2.14 4.26 -6.35
CA VAL A 557 -2.67 4.60 -7.67
C VAL A 557 -1.53 4.70 -8.67
N GLN A 558 -1.66 3.96 -9.77
CA GLN A 558 -0.84 4.16 -10.94
C GLN A 558 -1.69 4.88 -11.99
N GLN A 559 -1.32 6.13 -12.30
CA GLN A 559 -1.99 6.92 -13.33
C GLN A 559 -1.32 6.67 -14.69
N ASP A 560 -2.13 6.44 -15.71
CA ASP A 560 -1.66 6.28 -17.09
C ASP A 560 -1.39 7.63 -17.78
N SER A 561 -1.91 8.72 -17.22
CA SER A 561 -1.81 10.08 -17.78
C SER A 561 -0.86 10.94 -16.94
N ASP A 562 0.12 11.51 -17.61
CA ASP A 562 1.01 12.51 -17.01
C ASP A 562 0.39 13.91 -17.16
N PHE A 563 0.27 14.62 -16.04
CA PHE A 563 -0.19 16.00 -16.00
C PHE A 563 1.00 16.90 -15.69
N GLU A 564 1.46 17.63 -16.71
CA GLU A 564 2.65 18.47 -16.62
C GLU A 564 2.37 19.90 -17.08
N MET A 565 2.89 20.86 -16.33
CA MET A 565 2.96 22.27 -16.75
C MET A 565 4.19 22.96 -16.15
N ASP A 566 4.86 23.82 -16.91
CA ASP A 566 6.05 24.57 -16.49
C ASP A 566 7.19 23.69 -15.91
N GLY A 567 7.32 22.45 -16.39
CA GLY A 567 8.31 21.49 -15.89
C GLY A 567 8.01 21.00 -14.48
N ARG A 568 6.73 21.00 -14.07
CA ARG A 568 6.19 20.42 -12.85
C ARG A 568 5.10 19.43 -13.21
N THR A 569 5.03 18.31 -12.49
CA THR A 569 4.03 17.27 -12.66
C THR A 569 3.19 17.11 -11.41
N ILE A 570 1.92 16.75 -11.56
CA ILE A 570 1.04 16.35 -10.45
C ILE A 570 0.58 14.91 -10.64
N ARG A 571 0.63 14.12 -9.56
CA ARG A 571 0.23 12.72 -9.59
C ARG A 571 -0.55 12.33 -8.34
N CYS A 572 -1.62 11.56 -8.52
CA CYS A 572 -2.29 10.87 -7.41
C CYS A 572 -1.51 9.59 -7.10
N THR A 573 -1.00 9.47 -5.87
CA THR A 573 -0.16 8.33 -5.46
C THR A 573 -0.93 7.30 -4.64
N GLU A 574 -1.94 7.74 -3.88
CA GLU A 574 -2.67 6.88 -2.94
C GLU A 574 -4.10 7.38 -2.71
N VAL A 575 -5.03 6.45 -2.46
CA VAL A 575 -6.43 6.75 -2.11
C VAL A 575 -6.83 5.95 -0.88
N PHE A 576 -7.34 6.65 0.13
CA PHE A 576 -7.84 6.10 1.39
C PHE A 576 -9.35 5.94 1.35
N TYR A 577 -9.86 4.86 1.91
CA TYR A 577 -11.28 4.53 1.95
C TYR A 577 -11.78 4.47 3.39
N LEU A 578 -12.53 5.48 3.81
CA LEU A 578 -13.16 5.55 5.13
C LEU A 578 -14.63 5.16 4.99
N LEU A 579 -14.97 3.94 5.40
CA LEU A 579 -16.35 3.47 5.34
C LEU A 579 -17.17 4.06 6.49
N LYS A 580 -18.33 4.67 6.19
CA LYS A 580 -19.26 5.16 7.21
C LYS A 580 -20.09 4.05 7.85
N SER A 581 -20.19 2.88 7.21
CA SER A 581 -20.78 1.67 7.78
C SER A 581 -19.90 0.44 7.57
N SER A 582 -19.92 -0.47 8.53
CA SER A 582 -19.09 -1.68 8.58
C SER A 582 -19.67 -2.88 7.83
N ASP A 583 -20.90 -2.78 7.32
CA ASP A 583 -21.68 -3.94 6.87
C ASP A 583 -21.33 -4.42 5.44
N VAL A 584 -20.42 -3.75 4.75
CA VAL A 584 -20.10 -4.02 3.34
C VAL A 584 -18.65 -4.44 3.14
N SER A 585 -18.43 -5.47 2.33
CA SER A 585 -17.10 -5.99 2.04
C SER A 585 -16.25 -4.99 1.25
N LEU A 586 -15.09 -4.60 1.79
CA LEU A 586 -14.10 -3.73 1.14
C LEU A 586 -13.78 -4.11 -0.33
N PRO A 587 -13.53 -5.39 -0.69
CA PRO A 587 -13.22 -5.74 -2.08
C PRO A 587 -14.32 -5.39 -3.10
N ALA A 588 -15.59 -5.50 -2.70
CA ALA A 588 -16.72 -5.14 -3.56
C ALA A 588 -16.80 -3.61 -3.79
N ILE A 589 -16.48 -2.84 -2.75
CA ILE A 589 -16.43 -1.36 -2.82
C ILE A 589 -15.30 -0.93 -3.75
N LEU A 590 -14.10 -1.49 -3.60
CA LEU A 590 -12.97 -1.17 -4.47
C LEU A 590 -13.29 -1.46 -5.94
N THR A 591 -13.90 -2.61 -6.23
CA THR A 591 -14.28 -2.97 -7.60
C THR A 591 -15.33 -2.02 -8.18
N SER A 592 -16.37 -1.69 -7.41
CA SER A 592 -17.47 -0.83 -7.86
C SER A 592 -17.09 0.65 -7.97
N SER A 593 -16.12 1.10 -7.17
CA SER A 593 -15.67 2.50 -7.15
C SER A 593 -14.42 2.77 -8.00
N ALA A 594 -13.77 1.75 -8.57
CA ALA A 594 -12.50 1.91 -9.30
C ALA A 594 -12.57 2.91 -10.47
N GLN A 595 -13.65 2.90 -11.26
CA GLN A 595 -13.79 3.86 -12.36
C GLN A 595 -14.01 5.29 -11.85
N PHE A 596 -14.86 5.45 -10.83
CA PHE A 596 -15.10 6.75 -10.19
C PHE A 596 -13.82 7.31 -9.57
N GLN A 597 -13.07 6.47 -8.84
CA GLN A 597 -11.75 6.78 -8.30
C GLN A 597 -10.81 7.32 -9.39
N ARG A 598 -10.69 6.60 -10.52
CA ARG A 598 -9.81 7.01 -11.63
C ARG A 598 -10.25 8.33 -12.28
N GLU A 599 -11.55 8.52 -12.48
CA GLU A 599 -12.10 9.75 -13.08
C GLU A 599 -11.89 10.96 -12.16
N ILE A 600 -12.15 10.83 -10.85
CA ILE A 600 -11.90 11.90 -9.86
C ILE A 600 -10.41 12.25 -9.79
N ALA A 601 -9.52 11.26 -9.70
CA ALA A 601 -8.08 11.51 -9.65
C ALA A 601 -7.59 12.24 -10.92
N THR A 602 -8.03 11.80 -12.10
CA THR A 602 -7.69 12.40 -13.40
C THR A 602 -8.23 13.83 -13.51
N ALA A 603 -9.49 14.05 -13.16
CA ALA A 603 -10.13 15.38 -13.21
C ALA A 603 -9.46 16.37 -12.26
N SER A 604 -9.09 15.92 -11.05
CA SER A 604 -8.37 16.73 -10.07
C SER A 604 -6.98 17.15 -10.57
N CYS A 605 -6.22 16.20 -11.13
CA CYS A 605 -4.92 16.51 -11.73
C CYS A 605 -5.07 17.52 -12.88
N ALA A 606 -6.07 17.35 -13.75
CA ALA A 606 -6.33 18.28 -14.85
C ALA A 606 -6.68 19.70 -14.36
N ALA A 607 -7.53 19.81 -13.34
CA ALA A 607 -7.97 21.10 -12.78
C ALA A 607 -6.83 21.86 -12.08
N LEU A 608 -5.93 21.13 -11.39
CA LEU A 608 -4.82 21.73 -10.65
C LEU A 608 -3.56 21.95 -11.50
N CYS A 609 -3.47 21.31 -12.68
CA CYS A 609 -2.33 21.42 -13.59
C CYS A 609 -1.99 22.89 -13.95
N PRO A 610 -2.94 23.80 -14.22
CA PRO A 610 -2.66 25.23 -14.45
C PRO A 610 -2.06 25.98 -13.26
N HIS A 611 -2.05 25.38 -12.07
CA HIS A 611 -1.71 26.05 -10.82
C HIS A 611 -0.45 25.53 -10.16
N LEU A 612 0.20 24.50 -10.71
CA LEU A 612 1.35 23.82 -10.08
C LEU A 612 2.46 24.79 -9.70
N SER A 613 2.72 25.77 -10.57
CA SER A 613 3.74 26.79 -10.35
C SER A 613 3.48 27.65 -9.13
N VAL A 614 2.23 28.06 -8.94
CA VAL A 614 1.80 28.89 -7.81
C VAL A 614 1.70 28.05 -6.54
N LEU A 615 1.18 26.83 -6.64
CA LEU A 615 1.06 25.92 -5.49
C LEU A 615 2.44 25.63 -4.87
N MET A 616 3.42 25.24 -5.69
CA MET A 616 4.79 25.02 -5.21
C MET A 616 5.43 26.30 -4.65
N ALA A 617 5.23 27.46 -5.28
CA ALA A 617 5.80 28.73 -4.79
C ALA A 617 5.30 29.10 -3.37
N ASN A 618 4.10 28.62 -3.00
CA ASN A 618 3.49 28.79 -1.68
C ASN A 618 3.79 27.64 -0.71
N GLY A 619 4.65 26.67 -1.10
CA GLY A 619 5.04 25.55 -0.26
C GLY A 619 4.12 24.33 -0.33
N PHE A 620 3.15 24.30 -1.25
CA PHE A 620 2.25 23.16 -1.43
C PHE A 620 2.81 22.18 -2.45
N ASN A 621 3.26 21.01 -2.00
CA ASN A 621 3.61 19.87 -2.85
C ASN A 621 2.90 18.56 -2.49
N CYS A 622 2.23 18.48 -1.35
CA CYS A 622 1.36 17.38 -0.98
C CYS A 622 -0.06 17.92 -0.77
N LEU A 623 -0.98 17.52 -1.63
CA LEU A 623 -2.37 17.96 -1.60
C LEU A 623 -3.26 16.75 -1.32
N ALA A 624 -4.41 16.98 -0.72
CA ALA A 624 -5.45 15.98 -0.60
C ALA A 624 -6.80 16.50 -1.06
N LEU A 625 -7.59 15.60 -1.66
CA LEU A 625 -9.01 15.81 -1.95
C LEU A 625 -9.79 14.71 -1.23
N ARG A 626 -10.69 15.09 -0.31
CA ARG A 626 -11.65 14.16 0.28
C ARG A 626 -12.98 14.31 -0.42
N VAL A 627 -13.50 13.23 -0.99
CA VAL A 627 -14.85 13.15 -1.56
C VAL A 627 -15.71 12.31 -0.63
N SER A 628 -16.70 12.92 0.01
CA SER A 628 -17.64 12.23 0.89
C SER A 628 -18.91 11.91 0.11
N THR A 629 -19.28 10.63 0.06
CA THR A 629 -20.54 10.17 -0.53
C THR A 629 -21.51 9.77 0.58
N ASP A 630 -22.79 10.06 0.36
CA ASP A 630 -23.94 9.56 1.11
C ASP A 630 -25.06 9.10 0.15
N SER A 631 -26.23 8.70 0.66
CA SER A 631 -27.36 8.25 -0.15
C SER A 631 -27.74 9.27 -1.22
N ASP A 632 -27.85 10.54 -0.81
CA ASP A 632 -28.44 11.61 -1.64
C ASP A 632 -27.47 12.77 -1.88
N MET A 633 -26.28 12.72 -1.27
CA MET A 633 -25.32 13.83 -1.21
C MET A 633 -23.92 13.40 -1.62
N VAL A 634 -23.23 14.30 -2.32
CA VAL A 634 -21.79 14.24 -2.53
C VAL A 634 -21.19 15.59 -2.15
N GLU A 635 -20.17 15.59 -1.30
CA GLU A 635 -19.36 16.77 -0.98
C GLU A 635 -17.90 16.47 -1.27
N TYR A 636 -17.12 17.52 -1.49
CA TYR A 636 -15.66 17.39 -1.51
C TYR A 636 -14.97 18.58 -0.87
N GLN A 637 -13.81 18.29 -0.29
CA GLN A 637 -12.93 19.26 0.34
C GLN A 637 -11.50 19.00 -0.13
N ALA A 638 -10.76 20.07 -0.42
CA ALA A 638 -9.35 19.96 -0.77
C ALA A 638 -8.49 20.74 0.23
N GLY A 639 -7.32 20.20 0.56
CA GLY A 639 -6.41 20.84 1.49
C GLY A 639 -4.97 20.34 1.38
N SER A 640 -4.09 20.99 2.13
CA SER A 640 -2.66 20.68 2.24
C SER A 640 -2.17 21.06 3.62
N ALA A 641 -1.33 20.24 4.23
CA ALA A 641 -0.75 20.48 5.56
C ALA A 641 -1.78 20.82 6.67
N GLY A 642 -2.99 20.27 6.58
CA GLY A 642 -4.08 20.53 7.54
C GLY A 642 -4.84 21.83 7.30
N HIS A 643 -4.60 22.50 6.17
CA HIS A 643 -5.27 23.74 5.77
C HIS A 643 -6.06 23.53 4.47
N LEU A 644 -7.26 24.10 4.39
CA LEU A 644 -8.06 24.07 3.16
C LEU A 644 -7.41 24.86 2.03
N LEU A 645 -7.59 24.40 0.80
CA LEU A 645 -7.12 25.13 -0.37
C LEU A 645 -7.93 26.42 -0.57
N PRO A 646 -7.27 27.52 -1.02
CA PRO A 646 -7.97 28.75 -1.38
C PRO A 646 -9.11 28.54 -2.39
N GLN A 647 -10.19 29.32 -2.24
CA GLN A 647 -11.43 29.21 -3.03
C GLN A 647 -11.20 29.24 -4.55
N LYS A 648 -10.18 29.97 -5.03
CA LYS A 648 -9.86 30.01 -6.46
C LYS A 648 -9.57 28.62 -7.05
N TYR A 649 -8.90 27.74 -6.30
CA TYR A 649 -8.60 26.38 -6.74
C TYR A 649 -9.84 25.48 -6.64
N MET A 650 -10.69 25.74 -5.64
CA MET A 650 -11.97 25.04 -5.50
C MET A 650 -12.87 25.32 -6.70
N ASN A 651 -12.98 26.57 -7.17
CA ASN A 651 -13.81 26.90 -8.34
C ASN A 651 -13.39 26.13 -9.61
N ASP A 652 -12.08 25.94 -9.81
CA ASP A 652 -11.58 25.15 -10.95
C ASP A 652 -11.80 23.65 -10.75
N LEU A 653 -11.67 23.16 -9.51
CA LEU A 653 -12.05 21.80 -9.14
C LEU A 653 -13.55 21.57 -9.35
N ASP A 654 -14.42 22.54 -9.05
CA ASP A 654 -15.86 22.45 -9.26
C ASP A 654 -16.19 22.22 -10.74
N GLY A 655 -15.54 22.99 -11.62
CA GLY A 655 -15.68 22.85 -13.07
C GLY A 655 -15.29 21.47 -13.60
N ALA A 656 -14.36 20.78 -12.94
CA ALA A 656 -13.86 19.47 -13.36
C ALA A 656 -14.56 18.29 -12.65
N LEU A 657 -14.88 18.41 -11.36
CA LEU A 657 -15.42 17.33 -10.52
C LEU A 657 -16.93 17.17 -10.64
N ILE A 658 -17.70 18.27 -10.70
CA ILE A 658 -19.17 18.22 -10.79
C ILE A 658 -19.62 17.41 -12.02
N PRO A 659 -19.03 17.56 -13.22
CA PRO A 659 -19.37 16.71 -14.36
C PRO A 659 -19.08 15.23 -14.13
N VAL A 660 -18.02 14.87 -13.41
CA VAL A 660 -17.71 13.47 -13.06
C VAL A 660 -18.76 12.92 -12.10
N ILE A 661 -19.13 13.70 -11.08
CA ILE A 661 -20.11 13.31 -10.06
C ILE A 661 -21.53 13.16 -10.64
N HIS A 662 -21.96 14.08 -11.51
CA HIS A 662 -23.32 14.08 -12.07
C HIS A 662 -23.47 13.42 -13.45
N GLY A 663 -22.41 13.38 -14.25
CA GLY A 663 -22.47 13.05 -15.68
C GLY A 663 -21.37 12.11 -16.17
N GLY A 664 -20.55 11.56 -15.28
CA GLY A 664 -19.50 10.60 -15.62
C GLY A 664 -20.07 9.28 -16.17
N SER A 665 -19.22 8.54 -16.89
CA SER A 665 -19.53 7.15 -17.25
C SER A 665 -19.55 6.23 -16.03
N SER A 666 -18.95 6.69 -14.93
CA SER A 666 -18.91 6.05 -13.63
C SER A 666 -20.12 6.45 -12.78
N SER A 667 -20.72 5.46 -12.12
CA SER A 667 -21.73 5.73 -11.08
C SER A 667 -21.02 6.09 -9.78
N VAL A 668 -21.42 7.21 -9.16
CA VAL A 668 -21.03 7.53 -7.78
C VAL A 668 -21.28 6.32 -6.88
N PRO A 669 -20.35 5.98 -5.98
CA PRO A 669 -20.56 4.92 -4.99
C PRO A 669 -21.91 5.09 -4.29
N HIS A 670 -22.72 4.02 -4.31
CA HIS A 670 -24.02 4.00 -3.62
C HIS A 670 -23.83 3.91 -2.11
N GLN A 671 -22.70 3.33 -1.68
CA GLN A 671 -22.32 3.22 -0.28
C GLN A 671 -21.82 4.57 0.25
N ALA A 672 -22.26 4.91 1.47
CA ALA A 672 -21.78 6.08 2.17
C ALA A 672 -20.34 5.85 2.66
N MET A 673 -19.40 6.67 2.18
CA MET A 673 -17.98 6.56 2.49
C MET A 673 -17.26 7.88 2.18
N ASP A 674 -16.06 8.05 2.74
CA ASP A 674 -15.15 9.12 2.33
C ASP A 674 -13.98 8.49 1.56
N MET A 675 -13.71 9.06 0.39
CA MET A 675 -12.56 8.71 -0.44
C MET A 675 -11.56 9.87 -0.38
N GLU A 676 -10.39 9.65 0.20
CA GLU A 676 -9.37 10.69 0.32
C GLU A 676 -8.19 10.40 -0.60
N PHE A 677 -8.00 11.27 -1.59
CA PHE A 677 -7.00 11.16 -2.64
C PHE A 677 -5.79 12.00 -2.28
N PHE A 678 -4.60 11.41 -2.28
CA PHE A 678 -3.35 12.11 -2.05
C PHE A 678 -2.68 12.41 -3.38
N PHE A 679 -2.33 13.67 -3.59
CA PHE A 679 -1.64 14.17 -4.77
C PHE A 679 -0.30 14.76 -4.39
N PHE A 680 0.70 14.50 -5.23
CA PHE A 680 2.03 15.07 -5.07
C PHE A 680 2.41 15.88 -6.30
N ILE A 681 2.93 17.08 -6.06
CA ILE A 681 3.54 17.92 -7.09
C ILE A 681 5.04 17.70 -7.03
N SER A 682 5.63 17.36 -8.17
CA SER A 682 7.05 17.10 -8.31
C SER A 682 7.60 17.85 -9.53
N LEU A 683 8.90 18.07 -9.58
CA LEU A 683 9.56 18.64 -10.75
C LEU A 683 9.80 17.57 -11.81
N SER A 684 9.66 17.94 -13.08
CA SER A 684 10.07 17.09 -14.19
C SER A 684 11.60 16.98 -14.19
N ILE A 685 12.11 15.75 -14.12
CA ILE A 685 13.54 15.40 -14.10
C ILE A 685 13.87 14.53 -15.31
#